data_AF-A0A507BB42-F1
#
_entry.id   AF-A0A507BB42-F1
#
_cell.length_a   1.000
_cell.length_b   1.000
_cell.length_c   1.000
_cell.angle_alpha   90.00
_cell.angle_beta   90.00
_cell.angle_gamma   90.00
#
_symmetry.space_group_name_H-M   'P 1'
#
loop_
_entity.id
_entity.type
_entity.pdbx_description
1 polymer ?
#
loop_
_entity_poly.entity_id
_entity_poly.type
_entity_poly.pdbx_seq_one_letter_code
_entity_poly.pdbx_strand_id
1 'polypeptide(L)'
;MDPKIQIPDYEATPVASIPNICATVRATFSSNRTKDLEWRKIQLRKLYWALTDFTPKLVAALKKDLNKSEYEAYLTEIDWVKNDCTYLLKHLDSYAKDSKIGSPELSIAFAPTRMRYRKEPLGATLIIGTYNYPVMLLLAPFTGAIAAGCTAVLKPSESAPATAMAIKEMIEDRLDNSAFTVVNGMVGETGALLNEKWDKIFYTGGASVAKIIAKKAAETLTPVTLELGGQNPAFVTRHANVKLAARRMLWSKALNAGQVCLSQNYVLAEKPIVDDLVKAFNEAFEDFFPNGAKDSELVHVINERHFLRLKNMLDKTKGKIVMGGKMDQSTLFMEPTAVLVDSPEDITVQEESFGPIFAILPVDNLAQAIEIANEVYRTPLASFSFGSKEDHQTVLGHTTSGGTTLNDSFSHASFSNVSFGGVGESGMGSYRGKASFDCFTHQRVVADVPSWMEPFLRVRYMPYKWGELKRFRLLTSDSPDFDREGRVIKGLGYWLKFVLTLGASGTGGGGGSGAKALLLQSYHRQESATTGYTHPNSDGDNSTINRLPRRNRQKCMPMPTSILNLVLVHFHFHGEDAPKLTLTPSRPQNNPLHISIFPSYEPSGPNTPAAPLRTPLQFSLLLSSTLDVFELRARAAAQQDGGGGATRLSGDLGLLHAVDDRLAAYGFETNTGVKMVAVVDMRGRSSRAVTGPAVGAGGGGGGAAVGLREGEVKPVFKAMQAAYVQLLQNPFFDPDEHSPPGGRGGHRITSKKFGEAMRRIGENWAPGVTNL
;
A
#
# COMPACT_ATOMS: atom_id res chain seq x y z
N MET A 1 -21.01 27.98 19.41
CA MET A 1 -20.17 27.20 20.35
C MET A 1 -20.28 27.84 21.71
N ASP A 2 -20.34 27.05 22.79
CA ASP A 2 -20.28 27.58 24.15
C ASP A 2 -18.91 28.28 24.35
N PRO A 3 -18.87 29.60 24.62
CA PRO A 3 -17.62 30.33 24.80
C PRO A 3 -16.76 29.83 25.97
N LYS A 4 -17.28 28.92 26.81
CA LYS A 4 -16.54 28.28 27.90
C LYS A 4 -15.69 27.08 27.46
N ILE A 5 -15.90 26.53 26.26
CA ILE A 5 -15.12 25.38 25.78
C ILE A 5 -13.81 25.88 25.16
N GLN A 6 -12.72 25.77 25.92
CA GLN A 6 -11.37 26.09 25.45
C GLN A 6 -10.69 24.85 24.90
N ILE A 7 -10.20 24.95 23.65
CA ILE A 7 -9.35 23.94 23.02
C ILE A 7 -7.93 24.50 23.01
N PRO A 8 -6.93 23.80 23.58
CA PRO A 8 -5.54 24.25 23.55
C PRO A 8 -5.03 24.46 22.12
N ASP A 9 -4.13 25.41 21.95
CA ASP A 9 -3.40 25.58 20.69
C ASP A 9 -2.56 24.35 20.37
N TYR A 10 -2.34 24.10 19.08
CA TYR A 10 -1.57 22.93 18.65
C TYR A 10 -0.12 23.02 19.11
N GLU A 11 0.31 22.00 19.85
CA GLU A 11 1.67 21.85 20.33
C GLU A 11 2.27 20.53 19.83
N ALA A 12 3.37 20.62 19.09
CA ALA A 12 4.15 19.45 18.68
C ALA A 12 5.01 18.95 19.84
N THR A 13 5.10 17.64 20.01
CA THR A 13 5.95 17.00 21.00
C THR A 13 7.42 17.19 20.63
N PRO A 14 8.28 17.72 21.53
CA PRO A 14 9.69 17.90 21.22
C PRO A 14 10.35 16.58 20.81
N VAL A 15 10.95 16.53 19.62
CA VAL A 15 11.56 15.31 19.05
C VAL A 15 12.54 14.64 20.02
N ALA A 16 13.32 15.44 20.76
CA ALA A 16 14.29 14.95 21.74
C ALA A 16 13.65 14.21 22.94
N SER A 17 12.37 14.42 23.22
CA SER A 17 11.64 13.77 24.31
C SER A 17 11.06 12.40 23.93
N ILE A 18 10.84 12.15 22.62
CA ILE A 18 10.15 10.96 22.10
C ILE A 18 10.83 9.65 22.54
N PRO A 19 12.17 9.49 22.51
CA PRO A 19 12.81 8.26 22.99
C PRO A 19 12.49 7.94 24.45
N ASN A 20 12.43 8.95 25.33
CA ASN A 20 12.11 8.76 26.75
C ASN A 20 10.63 8.39 26.97
N ILE A 21 9.73 8.99 26.18
CA ILE A 21 8.31 8.64 26.16
C ILE A 21 8.14 7.16 25.78
N CYS A 22 8.77 6.73 24.69
CA CYS A 22 8.73 5.34 24.22
C CYS A 22 9.35 4.37 25.23
N ALA A 23 10.45 4.76 25.89
CA ALA A 23 11.07 3.96 26.95
C ALA A 23 10.13 3.75 28.15
N THR A 24 9.41 4.80 28.55
CA THR A 24 8.45 4.76 29.67
C THR A 24 7.30 3.78 29.38
N VAL A 25 6.71 3.86 28.19
CA VAL A 25 5.63 2.96 27.74
C VAL A 25 6.10 1.50 27.75
N ARG A 26 7.30 1.20 27.23
CA ARG A 26 7.89 -0.15 27.26
C ARG A 26 8.19 -0.65 28.67
N ALA A 27 8.70 0.22 29.54
CA ALA A 27 8.97 -0.12 30.95
C ALA A 27 7.67 -0.45 31.70
N THR A 28 6.60 0.30 31.43
CA THR A 28 5.27 0.04 31.98
C THR A 28 4.74 -1.33 31.54
N PHE A 29 4.85 -1.68 30.26
CA PHE A 29 4.48 -3.03 29.81
C PHE A 29 5.30 -4.12 30.53
N SER A 30 6.61 -3.90 30.65
CA SER A 30 7.55 -4.85 31.25
C SER A 30 7.32 -5.07 32.76
N SER A 31 6.63 -4.15 33.44
CA SER A 31 6.17 -4.35 34.84
C SER A 31 5.11 -5.44 35.00
N ASN A 32 4.57 -5.98 33.90
CA ASN A 32 3.46 -6.94 33.84
C ASN A 32 2.12 -6.44 34.41
N ARG A 33 2.01 -5.19 34.88
CA ARG A 33 0.77 -4.64 35.43
C ARG A 33 -0.40 -4.70 34.43
N THR A 34 -0.12 -4.51 33.14
CA THR A 34 -1.15 -4.49 32.08
C THR A 34 -1.70 -5.87 31.76
N LYS A 35 -1.07 -6.94 32.27
CA LYS A 35 -1.56 -8.32 32.10
C LYS A 35 -2.79 -8.59 32.96
N ASP A 36 -2.98 -7.87 34.06
CA ASP A 36 -4.17 -7.98 34.91
C ASP A 36 -5.43 -7.55 34.16
N LEU A 37 -6.46 -8.40 34.15
CA LEU A 37 -7.69 -8.14 33.39
C LEU A 37 -8.52 -7.01 34.01
N GLU A 38 -8.53 -6.88 35.34
CA GLU A 38 -9.27 -5.81 35.99
C GLU A 38 -8.65 -4.44 35.70
N TRP A 39 -7.31 -4.34 35.66
CA TRP A 39 -6.62 -3.14 35.21
C TRP A 39 -7.07 -2.73 33.80
N ARG A 40 -7.13 -3.67 32.85
CA ARG A 40 -7.59 -3.39 31.47
C ARG A 40 -9.04 -2.89 31.46
N LYS A 41 -9.94 -3.53 32.22
CA LYS A 41 -11.34 -3.11 32.35
C LYS A 41 -11.47 -1.72 32.97
N ILE A 42 -10.61 -1.37 33.93
CA ILE A 42 -10.58 -0.03 34.53
C ILE A 42 -10.19 1.00 33.46
N GLN A 43 -9.15 0.75 32.66
CA GLN A 43 -8.73 1.67 31.60
C GLN A 43 -9.81 1.84 30.52
N LEU A 44 -10.50 0.76 30.11
CA LEU A 44 -11.63 0.85 29.17
C LEU A 44 -12.81 1.66 29.74
N ARG A 45 -13.14 1.48 31.02
CA ARG A 45 -14.17 2.30 31.70
C ARG A 45 -13.76 3.77 31.80
N LYS A 46 -12.49 4.04 32.10
CA LYS A 46 -11.95 5.41 32.12
C LYS A 46 -12.03 6.05 30.74
N LEU A 47 -11.70 5.33 29.67
CA LEU A 47 -11.83 5.83 28.29
C LEU A 47 -13.28 6.15 27.92
N TYR A 48 -14.24 5.28 28.29
CA TYR A 48 -15.67 5.53 28.08
C TYR A 48 -16.13 6.82 28.75
N TRP A 49 -15.75 7.03 30.02
CA TRP A 49 -16.10 8.26 30.75
C TRP A 49 -15.34 9.47 30.23
N ALA A 50 -14.08 9.31 29.82
CA ALA A 50 -13.30 10.37 29.20
C ALA A 50 -13.99 10.88 27.93
N LEU A 51 -14.42 9.98 27.04
CA LEU A 51 -15.19 10.33 25.84
C LEU A 51 -16.49 11.06 26.19
N THR A 52 -17.21 10.58 27.22
CA THR A 52 -18.47 11.19 27.66
C THR A 52 -18.23 12.62 28.17
N ASP A 53 -17.27 12.82 29.06
CA ASP A 53 -16.98 14.11 29.68
C ASP A 53 -16.38 15.10 28.68
N PHE A 54 -15.55 14.64 27.75
CA PHE A 54 -14.91 15.47 26.73
C PHE A 54 -15.76 15.66 25.46
N THR A 55 -16.94 15.04 25.35
CA THR A 55 -17.80 15.13 24.15
C THR A 55 -18.03 16.58 23.70
N PRO A 56 -18.39 17.55 24.57
CA PRO A 56 -18.56 18.94 24.13
C PRO A 56 -17.30 19.54 23.50
N LYS A 57 -16.12 19.22 24.05
CA LYS A 57 -14.82 19.69 23.53
C LYS A 57 -14.45 19.00 22.21
N LEU A 58 -14.69 17.69 22.09
CA LEU A 58 -14.48 16.93 20.86
C LEU A 58 -15.38 17.42 19.72
N VAL A 59 -16.66 17.69 19.99
CA VAL A 59 -17.59 18.27 18.99
C VAL A 59 -17.11 19.66 18.55
N ALA A 60 -16.70 20.52 19.48
CA ALA A 60 -16.16 21.84 19.14
C ALA A 60 -14.89 21.73 18.29
N ALA A 61 -14.00 20.78 18.60
CA ALA A 61 -12.77 20.54 17.86
C ALA A 61 -13.03 20.01 16.44
N LEU A 62 -13.92 19.03 16.29
CA LEU A 62 -14.34 18.50 14.99
C LEU A 62 -15.02 19.56 14.13
N LYS A 63 -15.84 20.43 14.75
CA LYS A 63 -16.44 21.56 14.05
C LYS A 63 -15.38 22.56 13.59
N LYS A 64 -14.33 22.79 14.37
CA LYS A 64 -13.23 23.69 14.01
C LYS A 64 -12.36 23.11 12.88
N ASP A 65 -12.04 21.82 12.90
CA ASP A 65 -11.15 21.19 11.93
C ASP A 65 -11.87 20.82 10.61
N LEU A 66 -13.12 20.37 10.67
CA LEU A 66 -13.85 19.76 9.54
C LEU A 66 -15.18 20.44 9.21
N ASN A 67 -15.60 21.45 9.97
CA ASN A 67 -16.99 21.94 9.95
C ASN A 67 -18.05 20.86 10.30
N LYS A 68 -17.64 19.71 10.85
CA LYS A 68 -18.52 18.59 11.18
C LYS A 68 -19.59 18.99 12.20
N SER A 69 -20.85 18.69 11.92
CA SER A 69 -21.94 18.99 12.85
C SER A 69 -21.89 18.08 14.08
N GLU A 70 -22.55 18.54 15.14
CA GLU A 70 -22.70 17.74 16.35
C GLU A 70 -23.38 16.40 16.06
N TYR A 71 -24.43 16.41 15.24
CA TYR A 71 -25.15 15.20 14.83
C TYR A 71 -24.21 14.19 14.14
N GLU A 72 -23.41 14.64 13.16
CA GLU A 72 -22.48 13.76 12.46
C GLU A 72 -21.33 13.28 13.36
N ALA A 73 -20.85 14.12 14.29
CA ALA A 73 -19.82 13.72 15.26
C ALA A 73 -20.28 12.58 16.19
N TYR A 74 -21.53 12.60 16.65
CA TYR A 74 -22.12 11.48 17.38
C TYR A 74 -22.29 10.24 16.49
N LEU A 75 -22.86 10.43 15.31
CA LEU A 75 -23.20 9.34 14.39
C LEU A 75 -21.97 8.56 13.92
N THR A 76 -20.85 9.25 13.70
CA THR A 76 -19.69 8.68 12.99
C THR A 76 -18.45 8.48 13.86
N GLU A 77 -18.35 9.15 15.02
CA GLU A 77 -17.10 9.14 15.79
C GLU A 77 -17.26 8.77 17.26
N ILE A 78 -17.94 9.61 18.04
CA ILE A 78 -17.86 9.54 19.50
C ILE A 78 -18.55 8.30 20.06
N ASP A 79 -19.80 8.06 19.64
CA ASP A 79 -20.58 6.93 20.17
C ASP A 79 -20.06 5.58 19.65
N TRP A 80 -19.38 5.55 18.50
CA TRP A 80 -18.74 4.34 18.01
C TRP A 80 -17.66 3.84 18.98
N VAL A 81 -16.78 4.72 19.44
CA VAL A 81 -15.70 4.35 20.35
C VAL A 81 -16.24 4.01 21.75
N LYS A 82 -17.28 4.71 22.21
CA LYS A 82 -18.00 4.35 23.45
C LYS A 82 -18.61 2.94 23.34
N ASN A 83 -19.21 2.61 22.20
CA ASN A 83 -19.75 1.29 21.93
C ASN A 83 -18.65 0.23 21.88
N ASP A 84 -17.49 0.52 21.29
CA ASP A 84 -16.32 -0.38 21.31
C ASP A 84 -15.87 -0.69 22.75
N CYS A 85 -15.80 0.33 23.61
CA CYS A 85 -15.44 0.16 25.01
C CYS A 85 -16.43 -0.77 25.72
N THR A 86 -17.74 -0.52 25.58
CA THR A 86 -18.77 -1.34 26.24
C THR A 86 -18.81 -2.77 25.68
N TYR A 87 -18.60 -2.94 24.37
CA TYR A 87 -18.54 -4.25 23.73
C TYR A 87 -17.37 -5.06 24.27
N LEU A 88 -16.16 -4.48 24.28
CA LEU A 88 -14.97 -5.16 24.79
C LEU A 88 -15.10 -5.47 26.29
N LEU A 89 -15.64 -4.55 27.10
CA LEU A 89 -15.91 -4.81 28.52
C LEU A 89 -16.82 -6.03 28.75
N LYS A 90 -17.83 -6.24 27.91
CA LYS A 90 -18.75 -7.39 28.00
C LYS A 90 -18.10 -8.73 27.62
N HIS A 91 -17.07 -8.71 26.77
CA HIS A 91 -16.51 -9.92 26.17
C HIS A 91 -15.06 -10.24 26.58
N LEU A 92 -14.36 -9.31 27.24
CA LEU A 92 -12.93 -9.40 27.52
C LEU A 92 -12.54 -10.66 28.30
N ASP A 93 -13.29 -11.05 29.33
CA ASP A 93 -13.00 -12.27 30.09
C ASP A 93 -13.03 -13.53 29.22
N SER A 94 -13.97 -13.58 28.27
CA SER A 94 -14.06 -14.70 27.32
C SER A 94 -12.94 -14.66 26.30
N TYR A 95 -12.52 -13.49 25.82
CA TYR A 95 -11.48 -13.36 24.80
C TYR A 95 -10.08 -13.62 25.37
N ALA A 96 -9.82 -13.24 26.61
CA ALA A 96 -8.54 -13.46 27.28
C ALA A 96 -8.33 -14.91 27.75
N LYS A 97 -9.40 -15.72 27.82
CA LYS A 97 -9.32 -17.11 28.31
C LYS A 97 -8.53 -18.01 27.35
N ASP A 98 -7.71 -18.90 27.93
CA ASP A 98 -7.04 -19.96 27.17
C ASP A 98 -8.08 -20.83 26.42
N SER A 99 -7.87 -21.02 25.11
CA SER A 99 -8.72 -21.88 24.27
C SER A 99 -8.05 -23.23 24.04
N LYS A 100 -8.73 -24.33 24.39
CA LYS A 100 -8.20 -25.70 24.20
C LYS A 100 -8.04 -26.03 22.71
N ILE A 101 -7.01 -26.80 22.38
CA ILE A 101 -6.79 -27.38 21.04
C ILE A 101 -7.15 -28.86 21.14
N GLY A 102 -8.15 -29.29 20.37
CA GLY A 102 -8.69 -30.65 20.38
C GLY A 102 -8.95 -31.14 18.95
N SER A 103 -9.81 -32.15 18.81
CA SER A 103 -10.22 -32.62 17.48
C SER A 103 -11.07 -31.54 16.79
N PRO A 104 -10.87 -31.30 15.47
CA PRO A 104 -10.04 -32.05 14.53
C PRO A 104 -8.56 -31.65 14.45
N GLU A 105 -8.15 -30.52 15.02
CA GLU A 105 -6.79 -29.97 14.88
C GLU A 105 -5.71 -30.83 15.55
N LEU A 106 -6.08 -31.54 16.61
CA LEU A 106 -5.22 -32.47 17.33
C LEU A 106 -5.84 -33.88 17.31
N SER A 107 -5.07 -34.85 16.81
CA SER A 107 -5.46 -36.26 16.87
C SER A 107 -5.73 -36.68 18.31
N ILE A 108 -6.74 -37.54 18.51
CA ILE A 108 -7.10 -38.06 19.83
C ILE A 108 -5.94 -38.80 20.50
N ALA A 109 -5.00 -39.36 19.73
CA ALA A 109 -3.78 -39.98 20.23
C ALA A 109 -2.91 -38.99 21.04
N PHE A 110 -3.02 -37.70 20.76
CA PHE A 110 -2.31 -36.63 21.45
C PHE A 110 -3.21 -35.80 22.36
N ALA A 111 -4.49 -36.12 22.51
CA ALA A 111 -5.39 -35.41 23.45
C ALA A 111 -4.80 -35.24 24.87
N PRO A 112 -4.01 -36.19 25.42
CA PRO A 112 -3.42 -36.02 26.75
C PRO A 112 -2.31 -34.96 26.85
N THR A 113 -1.79 -34.40 25.74
CA THR A 113 -0.78 -33.32 25.74
C THR A 113 -1.37 -31.92 26.05
N ARG A 114 -2.66 -31.85 26.39
CA ARG A 114 -3.36 -30.67 26.94
C ARG A 114 -3.04 -29.36 26.21
N MET A 115 -3.01 -29.44 24.87
CA MET A 115 -2.67 -28.30 24.03
C MET A 115 -3.71 -27.20 24.15
N ARG A 116 -3.26 -25.95 24.17
CA ARG A 116 -4.12 -24.76 24.23
C ARG A 116 -3.44 -23.56 23.58
N TYR A 117 -4.24 -22.61 23.10
CA TYR A 117 -3.78 -21.26 22.79
C TYR A 117 -3.96 -20.37 24.02
N ARG A 118 -2.86 -19.81 24.51
CA ARG A 118 -2.83 -18.72 25.49
C ARG A 118 -2.79 -17.39 24.76
N LYS A 119 -3.58 -16.42 25.22
CA LYS A 119 -3.71 -15.09 24.61
C LYS A 119 -2.82 -14.11 25.37
N GLU A 120 -1.74 -13.65 24.74
CA GLU A 120 -0.76 -12.75 25.37
C GLU A 120 -0.73 -11.40 24.63
N PRO A 121 -0.74 -10.25 25.33
CA PRO A 121 -0.54 -8.96 24.67
C PRO A 121 0.77 -8.92 23.89
N LEU A 122 0.78 -8.23 22.75
CA LEU A 122 2.00 -8.06 21.96
C LEU A 122 3.06 -7.23 22.70
N GLY A 123 2.67 -6.12 23.32
CA GLY A 123 3.59 -5.27 24.09
C GLY A 123 3.31 -3.78 23.97
N ALA A 124 4.35 -3.01 23.67
CA ALA A 124 4.24 -1.58 23.38
C ALA A 124 3.86 -1.37 21.91
N THR A 125 2.78 -0.62 21.70
CA THR A 125 2.21 -0.41 20.37
C THR A 125 2.25 1.05 19.96
N LEU A 126 2.35 1.30 18.66
CA LEU A 126 2.21 2.62 18.06
C LEU A 126 0.93 2.64 17.23
N ILE A 127 0.03 3.58 17.50
CA ILE A 127 -1.22 3.76 16.77
C ILE A 127 -1.20 5.14 16.12
N ILE A 128 -1.17 5.17 14.79
CA ILE A 128 -1.10 6.39 13.99
C ILE A 128 -2.47 6.60 13.32
N GLY A 129 -3.15 7.66 13.75
CA GLY A 129 -4.46 8.05 13.23
C GLY A 129 -4.37 8.93 11.98
N THR A 130 -5.53 9.15 11.37
CA THR A 130 -5.73 10.02 10.21
C THR A 130 -6.71 11.15 10.54
N TYR A 131 -6.97 12.07 9.61
CA TYR A 131 -7.70 13.31 9.85
C TYR A 131 -9.20 13.25 9.58
N ASN A 132 -9.68 12.27 8.82
CA ASN A 132 -11.05 12.30 8.30
C ASN A 132 -12.10 11.87 9.34
N TYR A 133 -11.73 10.94 10.23
CA TYR A 133 -12.46 10.64 11.46
C TYR A 133 -11.45 10.61 12.61
N PRO A 134 -10.93 11.79 13.02
CA PRO A 134 -9.71 11.90 13.80
C PRO A 134 -9.86 11.38 15.24
N VAL A 135 -11.09 11.29 15.76
CA VAL A 135 -11.37 10.65 17.05
C VAL A 135 -11.47 9.13 16.87
N MET A 136 -12.36 8.69 15.98
CA MET A 136 -12.68 7.27 15.85
C MET A 136 -11.51 6.44 15.31
N LEU A 137 -10.83 6.87 14.25
CA LEU A 137 -9.77 6.06 13.64
C LEU A 137 -8.50 5.98 14.48
N LEU A 138 -8.34 6.86 15.47
CA LEU A 138 -7.28 6.76 16.46
C LEU A 138 -7.71 5.89 17.66
N LEU A 139 -8.92 6.11 18.18
CA LEU A 139 -9.33 5.52 19.45
C LEU A 139 -9.97 4.13 19.30
N ALA A 140 -10.57 3.81 18.17
CA ALA A 140 -11.09 2.47 17.89
C ALA A 140 -10.02 1.37 17.99
N PRO A 141 -8.86 1.44 17.29
CA PRO A 141 -7.78 0.47 17.50
C PRO A 141 -7.21 0.55 18.91
N PHE A 142 -7.20 1.74 19.53
CA PHE A 142 -6.72 1.91 20.90
C PHE A 142 -7.56 1.12 21.92
N THR A 143 -8.89 1.07 21.78
CA THR A 143 -9.73 0.20 22.62
C THR A 143 -9.28 -1.27 22.57
N GLY A 144 -8.91 -1.75 21.38
CA GLY A 144 -8.35 -3.08 21.15
C GLY A 144 -7.02 -3.31 21.87
N ALA A 145 -6.12 -2.34 21.79
CA ALA A 145 -4.82 -2.39 22.46
C ALA A 145 -4.98 -2.46 23.99
N ILE A 146 -5.86 -1.65 24.58
CA ILE A 146 -6.18 -1.72 26.02
C ILE A 146 -6.74 -3.10 26.38
N ALA A 147 -7.72 -3.59 25.62
CA ALA A 147 -8.34 -4.88 25.86
C ALA A 147 -7.33 -6.05 25.79
N ALA A 148 -6.42 -6.02 24.82
CA ALA A 148 -5.36 -7.01 24.67
C ALA A 148 -4.33 -6.95 25.82
N GLY A 149 -4.21 -5.82 26.51
CA GLY A 149 -3.25 -5.60 27.61
C GLY A 149 -1.94 -4.95 27.16
N CYS A 150 -1.96 -4.26 26.01
CA CYS A 150 -0.84 -3.51 25.48
C CYS A 150 -0.73 -2.12 26.12
N THR A 151 0.46 -1.55 26.07
CA THR A 151 0.69 -0.10 26.26
C THR A 151 0.76 0.56 24.89
N ALA A 152 0.47 1.86 24.78
CA ALA A 152 0.38 2.51 23.46
C ALA A 152 0.90 3.94 23.44
N VAL A 153 1.57 4.30 22.34
CA VAL A 153 1.72 5.70 21.92
C VAL A 153 0.71 5.98 20.81
N LEU A 154 -0.07 7.04 21.00
CA LEU A 154 -1.05 7.52 20.03
C LEU A 154 -0.46 8.69 19.26
N LYS A 155 -0.52 8.65 17.93
CA LYS A 155 -0.11 9.75 17.05
C LYS A 155 -1.33 10.25 16.26
N PRO A 156 -2.03 11.29 16.74
CA PRO A 156 -3.10 11.94 16.00
C PRO A 156 -2.57 12.59 14.70
N SER A 157 -3.46 12.89 13.76
CA SER A 157 -3.09 13.63 12.56
C SER A 157 -2.95 15.12 12.84
N GLU A 158 -1.84 15.69 12.41
CA GLU A 158 -1.57 17.14 12.41
C GLU A 158 -2.54 17.95 11.54
N SER A 159 -3.29 17.29 10.64
CA SER A 159 -4.29 17.96 9.78
C SER A 159 -5.60 18.25 10.52
N ALA A 160 -5.84 17.64 11.68
CA ALA A 160 -6.96 17.93 12.58
C ALA A 160 -6.43 18.44 13.94
N PRO A 161 -5.78 19.61 13.98
CA PRO A 161 -5.00 20.08 15.12
C PRO A 161 -5.84 20.32 16.38
N ALA A 162 -7.07 20.84 16.24
CA ALA A 162 -7.93 21.08 17.39
C ALA A 162 -8.34 19.75 18.03
N THR A 163 -8.66 18.75 17.20
CA THR A 163 -9.05 17.41 17.63
C THR A 163 -7.87 16.68 18.27
N ALA A 164 -6.67 16.80 17.71
CA ALA A 164 -5.44 16.25 18.27
C ALA A 164 -5.18 16.75 19.70
N MET A 165 -5.36 18.05 19.95
CA MET A 165 -5.17 18.63 21.29
C MET A 165 -6.28 18.23 22.27
N ALA A 166 -7.55 18.17 21.82
CA ALA A 166 -8.64 17.69 22.66
C ALA A 166 -8.43 16.21 23.07
N ILE A 167 -7.93 15.37 22.17
CA ILE A 167 -7.57 13.98 22.47
C ILE A 167 -6.39 13.91 23.45
N LYS A 168 -5.33 14.70 23.23
CA LYS A 168 -4.18 14.75 24.13
C LYS A 168 -4.61 15.03 25.57
N GLU A 169 -5.37 16.10 25.77
CA GLU A 169 -5.88 16.49 27.09
C GLU A 169 -6.75 15.39 27.70
N MET A 170 -7.67 14.81 26.91
CA MET A 170 -8.55 13.73 27.36
C MET A 170 -7.79 12.49 27.84
N ILE A 171 -6.78 12.05 27.08
CA ILE A 171 -6.00 10.86 27.42
C ILE A 171 -5.14 11.13 28.65
N GLU A 172 -4.45 12.28 28.70
CA GLU A 172 -3.55 12.63 29.80
C GLU A 172 -4.26 12.91 31.13
N ASP A 173 -5.49 13.41 31.10
CA ASP A 173 -6.29 13.66 32.29
C ASP A 173 -6.89 12.37 32.88
N ARG A 174 -7.27 11.41 32.02
CA ARG A 174 -8.14 10.29 32.44
C ARG A 174 -7.46 8.94 32.50
N LEU A 175 -6.43 8.66 31.71
CA LEU A 175 -5.82 7.33 31.61
C LEU A 175 -4.47 7.24 32.34
N ASP A 176 -3.86 6.05 32.37
CA ASP A 176 -2.51 5.84 32.92
C ASP A 176 -1.45 6.38 31.94
N ASN A 177 -0.93 7.58 32.22
CA ASN A 177 0.05 8.27 31.37
C ASN A 177 1.39 7.53 31.22
N SER A 178 1.68 6.58 32.11
CA SER A 178 2.87 5.74 31.96
C SER A 178 2.65 4.59 30.97
N ALA A 179 1.39 4.23 30.68
CA ALA A 179 0.99 3.19 29.74
C ALA A 179 0.53 3.77 28.39
N PHE A 180 -0.09 4.96 28.41
CA PHE A 180 -0.72 5.58 27.26
C PHE A 180 -0.34 7.05 27.16
N THR A 181 0.15 7.46 26.00
CA THR A 181 0.59 8.85 25.81
C THR A 181 0.32 9.30 24.37
N VAL A 182 0.25 10.61 24.16
CA VAL A 182 -0.01 11.21 22.86
C VAL A 182 1.23 11.94 22.38
N VAL A 183 1.67 11.62 21.17
CA VAL A 183 2.77 12.33 20.50
C VAL A 183 2.19 13.08 19.31
N ASN A 184 2.18 14.42 19.40
CA ASN A 184 1.77 15.30 18.33
C ASN A 184 2.97 15.70 17.50
N GLY A 185 2.79 15.85 16.19
CA GLY A 185 3.85 16.27 15.31
C GLY A 185 3.65 15.83 13.88
N MET A 186 4.57 16.25 13.02
CA MET A 186 4.53 15.99 11.59
C MET A 186 5.54 14.88 11.26
N VAL A 187 6.27 15.04 10.16
CA VAL A 187 7.25 14.06 9.66
C VAL A 187 8.40 13.84 10.65
N GLY A 188 8.86 14.87 11.36
CA GLY A 188 9.98 14.76 12.30
C GLY A 188 9.68 13.86 13.49
N GLU A 189 8.56 14.10 14.16
CA GLU A 189 8.09 13.32 15.31
C GLU A 189 7.66 11.92 14.90
N THR A 190 6.97 11.79 13.76
CA THR A 190 6.60 10.47 13.21
C THR A 190 7.87 9.66 12.87
N GLY A 191 8.89 10.30 12.30
CA GLY A 191 10.18 9.65 12.02
C GLY A 191 10.89 9.20 13.29
N ALA A 192 10.89 10.01 14.34
CA ALA A 192 11.44 9.63 15.64
C ALA A 192 10.71 8.44 16.26
N LEU A 193 9.37 8.43 16.20
CA LEU A 193 8.57 7.27 16.62
C LEU A 193 8.90 6.01 15.81
N LEU A 194 9.05 6.11 14.50
CA LEU A 194 9.35 4.96 13.63
C LEU A 194 10.80 4.44 13.78
N ASN A 195 11.71 5.21 14.39
CA ASN A 195 13.05 4.75 14.73
C ASN A 195 13.10 3.99 16.07
N GLU A 196 12.03 4.02 16.85
CA GLU A 196 11.89 3.25 18.09
C GLU A 196 11.41 1.82 17.81
N LYS A 197 11.71 0.90 18.73
CA LYS A 197 11.21 -0.48 18.66
C LYS A 197 9.77 -0.56 19.18
N TRP A 198 8.90 -1.18 18.37
CA TRP A 198 7.50 -1.47 18.68
C TRP A 198 7.20 -2.96 18.57
N ASP A 199 6.24 -3.43 19.36
CA ASP A 199 5.71 -4.80 19.26
C ASP A 199 4.54 -4.90 18.27
N LYS A 200 3.92 -3.76 17.94
CA LYS A 200 2.92 -3.62 16.87
C LYS A 200 2.84 -2.16 16.41
N ILE A 201 2.73 -1.93 15.10
CA ILE A 201 2.31 -0.64 14.54
C ILE A 201 0.93 -0.80 13.90
N PHE A 202 0.00 0.08 14.25
CA PHE A 202 -1.30 0.23 13.60
C PHE A 202 -1.32 1.59 12.90
N TYR A 203 -1.65 1.61 11.61
CA TYR A 203 -1.69 2.83 10.83
C TYR A 203 -2.95 2.88 9.97
N THR A 204 -3.63 4.02 10.00
CA THR A 204 -4.68 4.36 9.04
C THR A 204 -4.25 5.56 8.21
N GLY A 205 -4.36 5.47 6.88
CA GLY A 205 -4.09 6.60 5.99
C GLY A 205 -3.67 6.18 4.56
N GLY A 206 -2.90 7.03 3.88
CA GLY A 206 -2.52 6.80 2.48
C GLY A 206 -1.44 5.71 2.30
N ALA A 207 -1.52 4.98 1.17
CA ALA A 207 -0.61 3.88 0.84
C ALA A 207 0.86 4.28 0.73
N SER A 208 1.17 5.51 0.28
CA SER A 208 2.55 6.00 0.18
C SER A 208 3.26 6.04 1.54
N VAL A 209 2.57 6.52 2.58
CA VAL A 209 3.11 6.54 3.95
C VAL A 209 3.11 5.13 4.56
N ALA A 210 2.10 4.32 4.25
CA ALA A 210 2.07 2.92 4.69
C ALA A 210 3.30 2.12 4.24
N LYS A 211 3.77 2.34 3.00
CA LYS A 211 5.00 1.73 2.47
C LYS A 211 6.24 2.17 3.25
N ILE A 212 6.31 3.43 3.68
CA ILE A 212 7.39 3.95 4.53
C ILE A 212 7.35 3.26 5.91
N ILE A 213 6.17 3.19 6.52
CA ILE A 213 5.97 2.53 7.81
C ILE A 213 6.35 1.05 7.73
N ALA A 214 5.88 0.33 6.71
CA ALA A 214 6.20 -1.09 6.52
C ALA A 214 7.72 -1.31 6.35
N LYS A 215 8.40 -0.45 5.58
CA LYS A 215 9.86 -0.49 5.43
C LYS A 215 10.57 -0.27 6.77
N LYS A 216 10.11 0.69 7.56
CA LYS A 216 10.66 0.97 8.90
C LYS A 216 10.40 -0.15 9.88
N ALA A 217 9.19 -0.69 9.91
CA ALA A 217 8.81 -1.83 10.74
C ALA A 217 9.66 -3.07 10.45
N ALA A 218 10.05 -3.28 9.19
CA ALA A 218 10.92 -4.40 8.80
C ALA A 218 12.32 -4.34 9.44
N GLU A 219 12.84 -3.15 9.79
CA GLU A 219 14.15 -2.99 10.46
C GLU A 219 14.17 -3.66 11.84
N THR A 220 13.00 -3.80 12.49
CA THR A 220 12.86 -4.40 13.84
C THR A 220 11.94 -5.62 13.88
N LEU A 221 11.52 -6.12 12.70
CA LEU A 221 10.54 -7.21 12.54
C LEU A 221 9.20 -6.93 13.25
N THR A 222 8.80 -5.67 13.32
CA THR A 222 7.53 -5.29 13.92
C THR A 222 6.37 -5.65 13.00
N PRO A 223 5.36 -6.40 13.48
CA PRO A 223 4.14 -6.61 12.70
C PRO A 223 3.36 -5.30 12.52
N VAL A 224 2.73 -5.13 11.37
CA VAL A 224 1.91 -3.94 11.05
C VAL A 224 0.45 -4.33 10.82
N THR A 225 -0.47 -3.41 11.12
CA THR A 225 -1.82 -3.39 10.55
C THR A 225 -1.96 -2.09 9.79
N LEU A 226 -2.33 -2.19 8.51
CA LEU A 226 -2.38 -1.05 7.60
C LEU A 226 -3.81 -0.96 7.06
N GLU A 227 -4.52 0.10 7.44
CA GLU A 227 -5.87 0.42 6.98
C GLU A 227 -5.78 1.56 5.96
N LEU A 228 -5.89 1.24 4.67
CA LEU A 228 -5.62 2.19 3.58
C LEU A 228 -6.90 2.51 2.79
N GLY A 229 -6.75 3.32 1.74
CA GLY A 229 -7.82 3.66 0.81
C GLY A 229 -7.78 2.83 -0.47
N GLY A 230 -8.30 3.42 -1.55
CA GLY A 230 -8.29 2.84 -2.88
C GLY A 230 -9.39 3.41 -3.77
N GLN A 231 -9.54 2.87 -4.98
CA GLN A 231 -10.63 3.26 -5.88
C GLN A 231 -11.78 2.26 -5.74
N ASN A 232 -12.77 2.59 -4.90
CA ASN A 232 -13.91 1.72 -4.61
C ASN A 232 -14.97 1.79 -5.73
N PRO A 233 -15.29 0.65 -6.40
CA PRO A 233 -16.34 0.60 -7.41
C PRO A 233 -17.74 0.45 -6.81
N ALA A 234 -18.72 1.06 -7.47
CA ALA A 234 -20.13 0.70 -7.32
C ALA A 234 -20.69 0.15 -8.64
N PHE A 235 -21.19 -1.08 -8.64
CA PHE A 235 -21.83 -1.73 -9.78
C PHE A 235 -23.34 -1.47 -9.73
N VAL A 236 -23.92 -0.90 -10.79
CA VAL A 236 -25.37 -0.65 -10.87
C VAL A 236 -25.89 -1.30 -12.16
N THR A 237 -26.57 -2.45 -12.00
CA THR A 237 -27.07 -3.22 -13.14
C THR A 237 -28.44 -2.72 -13.58
N ARG A 238 -28.88 -3.14 -14.77
CA ARG A 238 -30.25 -2.85 -15.27
C ARG A 238 -31.37 -3.37 -14.35
N HIS A 239 -31.05 -4.27 -13.43
CA HIS A 239 -31.98 -4.86 -12.46
C HIS A 239 -32.05 -4.07 -11.14
N ALA A 240 -31.26 -3.00 -11.00
CA ALA A 240 -31.21 -2.19 -9.79
C ALA A 240 -32.49 -1.39 -9.57
N ASN A 241 -32.85 -1.19 -8.30
CA ASN A 241 -33.72 -0.07 -7.93
C ASN A 241 -32.89 1.22 -7.99
N VAL A 242 -32.96 1.92 -9.12
CA VAL A 242 -32.15 3.10 -9.43
C VAL A 242 -32.34 4.23 -8.40
N LYS A 243 -33.57 4.47 -7.95
CA LYS A 243 -33.86 5.50 -6.92
C LYS A 243 -33.21 5.16 -5.59
N LEU A 244 -33.30 3.90 -5.17
CA LEU A 244 -32.66 3.43 -3.94
C LEU A 244 -31.13 3.53 -4.03
N ALA A 245 -30.58 3.11 -5.18
CA ALA A 245 -29.14 3.14 -5.45
C ALA A 245 -28.59 4.56 -5.37
N ALA A 246 -29.21 5.50 -6.08
CA ALA A 246 -28.83 6.91 -6.06
C ALA A 246 -28.89 7.50 -4.64
N ARG A 247 -29.99 7.27 -3.91
CA ARG A 247 -30.16 7.78 -2.53
C ARG A 247 -29.07 7.27 -1.58
N ARG A 248 -28.80 5.96 -1.58
CA ARG A 248 -27.83 5.33 -0.67
C ARG A 248 -26.39 5.70 -1.00
N MET A 249 -26.04 5.70 -2.29
CA MET A 249 -24.72 6.15 -2.74
C MET A 249 -24.50 7.64 -2.44
N LEU A 250 -25.50 8.49 -2.68
CA LEU A 250 -25.38 9.92 -2.37
C LEU A 250 -25.21 10.16 -0.87
N TRP A 251 -25.93 9.41 -0.02
CA TRP A 251 -25.79 9.53 1.44
C TRP A 251 -24.35 9.23 1.88
N SER A 252 -23.80 8.12 1.38
CA SER A 252 -22.40 7.76 1.62
C SER A 252 -21.42 8.81 1.13
N LYS A 253 -21.71 9.44 -0.02
CA LYS A 253 -20.85 10.48 -0.58
C LYS A 253 -20.94 11.82 0.14
N ALA A 254 -22.11 12.14 0.70
CA ALA A 254 -22.33 13.34 1.49
C ALA A 254 -21.69 13.23 2.88
N LEU A 255 -21.68 12.02 3.46
CA LEU A 255 -21.05 11.77 4.75
C LEU A 255 -19.58 12.20 4.74
N ASN A 256 -19.19 13.04 5.69
CA ASN A 256 -17.86 13.63 5.81
C ASN A 256 -17.34 14.29 4.52
N ALA A 257 -18.25 14.80 3.69
CA ALA A 257 -18.00 15.30 2.34
C ALA A 257 -17.20 14.31 1.47
N GLY A 258 -17.48 13.01 1.60
CA GLY A 258 -16.85 11.95 0.80
C GLY A 258 -15.39 11.67 1.16
N GLN A 259 -14.85 12.29 2.21
CA GLN A 259 -13.52 12.03 2.77
C GLN A 259 -13.56 10.72 3.58
N VAL A 260 -13.90 9.62 2.92
CA VAL A 260 -14.11 8.31 3.53
C VAL A 260 -13.42 7.27 2.65
N CYS A 261 -12.54 6.45 3.24
CA CYS A 261 -11.83 5.39 2.52
C CYS A 261 -12.75 4.29 1.95
N LEU A 262 -14.01 4.27 2.39
CA LEU A 262 -15.08 3.40 1.92
C LEU A 262 -16.02 4.10 0.94
N SER A 263 -15.90 5.42 0.72
CA SER A 263 -16.76 6.10 -0.24
C SER A 263 -16.53 5.50 -1.62
N GLN A 264 -17.59 5.36 -2.40
CA GLN A 264 -17.45 5.04 -3.82
C GLN A 264 -16.69 6.17 -4.55
N ASN A 265 -15.80 5.76 -5.44
CA ASN A 265 -15.01 6.65 -6.29
C ASN A 265 -15.66 6.79 -7.66
N TYR A 266 -16.14 5.68 -8.21
CA TYR A 266 -16.80 5.63 -9.51
C TYR A 266 -17.93 4.60 -9.50
N VAL A 267 -18.94 4.88 -10.32
CA VAL A 267 -20.13 4.06 -10.51
C VAL A 267 -20.10 3.48 -11.91
N LEU A 268 -20.06 2.16 -12.01
CA LEU A 268 -20.18 1.41 -13.25
C LEU A 268 -21.65 1.07 -13.47
N ALA A 269 -22.32 1.84 -14.31
CA ALA A 269 -23.76 1.74 -14.52
C ALA A 269 -24.07 1.22 -15.92
N GLU A 270 -24.97 0.25 -16.04
CA GLU A 270 -25.35 -0.25 -17.36
C GLU A 270 -26.06 0.84 -18.19
N LYS A 271 -25.64 1.02 -19.45
CA LYS A 271 -26.11 2.08 -20.35
C LYS A 271 -27.62 2.36 -20.32
N PRO A 272 -28.52 1.35 -20.32
CA PRO A 272 -29.97 1.60 -20.34
C PRO A 272 -30.53 2.36 -19.14
N ILE A 273 -29.81 2.43 -18.01
CA ILE A 273 -30.30 3.07 -16.78
C ILE A 273 -29.53 4.33 -16.39
N VAL A 274 -28.54 4.75 -17.17
CA VAL A 274 -27.66 5.88 -16.81
C VAL A 274 -28.43 7.18 -16.64
N ASP A 275 -29.33 7.51 -17.58
CA ASP A 275 -30.11 8.75 -17.52
C ASP A 275 -31.05 8.77 -16.31
N ASP A 276 -31.72 7.65 -16.03
CA ASP A 276 -32.58 7.49 -14.85
C ASP A 276 -31.77 7.58 -13.55
N LEU A 277 -30.53 7.07 -13.54
CA LEU A 277 -29.63 7.13 -12.40
C LEU A 277 -29.16 8.55 -12.12
N VAL A 278 -28.75 9.29 -13.16
CA VAL A 278 -28.38 10.72 -13.06
C VAL A 278 -29.55 11.53 -12.54
N LYS A 279 -30.76 11.29 -13.07
CA LYS A 279 -31.98 11.94 -12.58
C LYS A 279 -32.23 11.63 -11.10
N ALA A 280 -32.16 10.36 -10.71
CA ALA A 280 -32.37 9.94 -9.32
C ALA A 280 -31.32 10.51 -8.35
N PHE A 281 -30.08 10.70 -8.80
CA PHE A 281 -29.05 11.38 -8.01
C PHE A 281 -29.40 12.85 -7.77
N ASN A 282 -29.86 13.58 -8.79
CA ASN A 282 -30.31 14.96 -8.64
C ASN A 282 -31.55 15.05 -7.72
N GLU A 283 -32.54 14.16 -7.87
CA GLU A 283 -33.71 14.09 -6.97
C GLU A 283 -33.27 13.86 -5.50
N ALA A 284 -32.32 12.96 -5.26
CA ALA A 284 -31.79 12.72 -3.91
C ALA A 284 -30.98 13.90 -3.38
N PHE A 285 -30.25 14.61 -4.24
CA PHE A 285 -29.50 15.80 -3.88
C PHE A 285 -30.41 16.94 -3.43
N GLU A 286 -31.50 17.18 -4.16
CA GLU A 286 -32.52 18.17 -3.77
C GLU A 286 -33.21 17.80 -2.45
N ASP A 287 -33.49 16.52 -2.21
CA ASP A 287 -34.06 16.03 -0.95
C ASP A 287 -33.11 16.21 0.25
N PHE A 288 -31.81 15.94 0.06
CA PHE A 288 -30.81 16.08 1.13
C PHE A 288 -30.44 17.54 1.42
N PHE A 289 -30.51 18.39 0.39
CA PHE A 289 -30.08 19.78 0.46
C PHE A 289 -31.16 20.72 -0.09
N PRO A 290 -32.35 20.79 0.54
CA PRO A 290 -33.48 21.58 0.03
C PRO A 290 -33.19 23.08 -0.05
N ASN A 291 -32.24 23.57 0.77
CA ASN A 291 -31.76 24.96 0.77
C ASN A 291 -30.36 25.11 0.14
N GLY A 292 -29.86 24.07 -0.55
CA GLY A 292 -28.50 24.00 -1.07
C GLY A 292 -27.48 23.46 -0.06
N ALA A 293 -26.44 22.81 -0.57
CA ALA A 293 -25.45 22.12 0.27
C ALA A 293 -24.56 23.08 1.08
N LYS A 294 -24.35 24.31 0.61
CA LYS A 294 -23.50 25.31 1.28
C LYS A 294 -24.06 25.76 2.63
N ASP A 295 -25.37 25.92 2.71
CA ASP A 295 -26.07 26.37 3.92
C ASP A 295 -26.52 25.20 4.80
N SER A 296 -26.01 23.99 4.52
CA SER A 296 -26.30 22.78 5.28
C SER A 296 -25.23 22.49 6.33
N GLU A 297 -25.38 21.36 7.03
CA GLU A 297 -24.42 20.85 8.01
C GLU A 297 -23.22 20.10 7.39
N LEU A 298 -23.07 20.13 6.06
CA LEU A 298 -22.03 19.40 5.34
C LEU A 298 -20.62 19.75 5.85
N VAL A 299 -19.83 18.69 6.07
CA VAL A 299 -18.38 18.78 6.33
C VAL A 299 -17.66 19.52 5.20
N HIS A 300 -16.59 20.22 5.53
CA HIS A 300 -15.73 20.88 4.56
C HIS A 300 -14.47 20.04 4.28
N VAL A 301 -13.80 20.32 3.17
CA VAL A 301 -12.53 19.68 2.84
C VAL A 301 -11.48 20.09 3.88
N ILE A 302 -10.73 19.13 4.41
CA ILE A 302 -9.87 19.32 5.60
C ILE A 302 -8.91 20.51 5.52
N ASN A 303 -8.34 20.79 4.34
CA ASN A 303 -7.41 21.90 4.13
C ASN A 303 -7.33 22.31 2.65
N GLU A 304 -6.69 23.45 2.41
CA GLU A 304 -6.54 24.02 1.08
C GLU A 304 -5.82 23.10 0.08
N ARG A 305 -4.80 22.35 0.53
CA ARG A 305 -4.09 21.40 -0.34
C ARG A 305 -5.04 20.33 -0.89
N HIS A 306 -5.89 19.76 -0.04
CA HIS A 306 -6.88 18.77 -0.47
C HIS A 306 -7.97 19.40 -1.35
N PHE A 307 -8.40 20.63 -1.05
CA PHE A 307 -9.35 21.37 -1.85
C PHE A 307 -8.83 21.61 -3.27
N LEU A 308 -7.61 22.13 -3.40
CA LEU A 308 -6.98 22.41 -4.70
C LEU A 308 -6.76 21.14 -5.53
N ARG A 309 -6.45 20.00 -4.89
CA ARG A 309 -6.35 18.70 -5.57
C ARG A 309 -7.69 18.27 -6.17
N LEU A 310 -8.77 18.37 -5.38
CA LEU A 310 -10.13 18.04 -5.85
C LEU A 310 -10.59 18.99 -6.97
N LYS A 311 -10.32 20.29 -6.83
CA LYS A 311 -10.58 21.26 -7.89
C LYS A 311 -9.82 20.90 -9.17
N ASN A 312 -8.53 20.60 -9.07
CA ASN A 312 -7.72 20.19 -10.22
C ASN A 312 -8.23 18.89 -10.88
N MET A 313 -8.79 17.96 -10.11
CA MET A 313 -9.46 16.77 -10.66
C MET A 313 -10.66 17.16 -11.55
N LEU A 314 -11.51 18.08 -11.11
CA LEU A 314 -12.62 18.61 -11.91
C LEU A 314 -12.15 19.49 -13.08
N ASP A 315 -11.06 20.23 -12.95
CA ASP A 315 -10.51 21.03 -14.05
C ASP A 315 -9.91 20.15 -15.17
N LYS A 316 -9.40 18.95 -14.83
CA LYS A 316 -8.71 18.04 -15.76
C LYS A 316 -9.61 16.94 -16.36
N THR A 317 -10.74 16.64 -15.73
CA THR A 317 -11.68 15.64 -16.26
C THR A 317 -12.13 16.00 -17.68
N LYS A 318 -12.35 14.98 -18.51
CA LYS A 318 -12.99 15.11 -19.82
C LYS A 318 -14.48 14.83 -19.74
N GLY A 319 -14.97 14.42 -18.58
CA GLY A 319 -16.38 14.17 -18.33
C GLY A 319 -17.21 15.45 -18.19
N LYS A 320 -18.51 15.25 -18.12
CA LYS A 320 -19.52 16.29 -17.92
C LYS A 320 -20.01 16.24 -16.48
N ILE A 321 -20.00 17.37 -15.78
CA ILE A 321 -20.67 17.49 -14.48
C ILE A 321 -22.19 17.38 -14.72
N VAL A 322 -22.81 16.41 -14.05
CA VAL A 322 -24.25 16.10 -14.19
C VAL A 322 -25.04 16.26 -12.89
N MET A 323 -24.36 16.57 -11.78
CA MET A 323 -24.93 16.92 -10.48
C MET A 323 -23.90 17.77 -9.72
N GLY A 324 -24.35 18.83 -9.03
CA GLY A 324 -23.51 19.66 -8.17
C GLY A 324 -22.47 20.50 -8.92
N GLY A 325 -21.27 20.62 -8.35
CA GLY A 325 -20.12 21.33 -8.92
C GLY A 325 -19.81 22.70 -8.29
N LYS A 326 -20.66 23.21 -7.38
CA LYS A 326 -20.35 24.44 -6.63
C LYS A 326 -19.28 24.19 -5.58
N MET A 327 -18.38 25.16 -5.44
CA MET A 327 -17.30 25.14 -4.46
C MET A 327 -16.94 26.55 -4.01
N ASP A 328 -16.40 26.67 -2.79
CA ASP A 328 -15.91 27.92 -2.21
C ASP A 328 -14.59 27.66 -1.49
N GLN A 329 -13.49 28.15 -2.05
CA GLN A 329 -12.14 27.96 -1.49
C GLN A 329 -11.97 28.66 -0.14
N SER A 330 -12.67 29.79 0.11
CA SER A 330 -12.51 30.57 1.33
C SER A 330 -12.98 29.82 2.57
N THR A 331 -13.97 28.93 2.40
CA THR A 331 -14.48 28.07 3.45
C THR A 331 -14.11 26.60 3.24
N LEU A 332 -13.35 26.27 2.19
CA LEU A 332 -13.02 24.90 1.77
C LEU A 332 -14.26 24.02 1.49
N PHE A 333 -15.35 24.66 1.06
CA PHE A 333 -16.62 23.99 0.79
C PHE A 333 -16.65 23.42 -0.64
N MET A 334 -17.12 22.19 -0.79
CA MET A 334 -17.40 21.56 -2.08
C MET A 334 -18.62 20.66 -1.95
N GLU A 335 -19.63 20.83 -2.81
CA GLU A 335 -20.83 19.99 -2.76
C GLU A 335 -20.65 18.64 -3.46
N PRO A 336 -21.44 17.60 -3.10
CA PRO A 336 -21.47 16.34 -3.84
C PRO A 336 -21.59 16.57 -5.35
N THR A 337 -20.61 16.08 -6.10
CA THR A 337 -20.46 16.34 -7.53
C THR A 337 -20.35 15.01 -8.28
N ALA A 338 -21.27 14.76 -9.20
CA ALA A 338 -21.23 13.59 -10.08
C ALA A 338 -20.73 13.99 -11.48
N VAL A 339 -19.76 13.26 -12.00
CA VAL A 339 -19.17 13.48 -13.33
C VAL A 339 -19.49 12.29 -14.22
N LEU A 340 -20.24 12.50 -15.29
CA LEU A 340 -20.46 11.49 -16.32
C LEU A 340 -19.25 11.44 -17.25
N VAL A 341 -18.60 10.28 -17.34
CA VAL A 341 -17.37 10.05 -18.12
C VAL A 341 -17.59 8.93 -19.13
N ASP A 342 -16.88 8.98 -20.26
CA ASP A 342 -16.97 7.98 -21.33
C ASP A 342 -15.79 6.99 -21.35
N SER A 343 -14.80 7.17 -20.47
CA SER A 343 -13.54 6.43 -20.47
C SER A 343 -13.07 6.10 -19.05
N PRO A 344 -12.61 4.85 -18.79
CA PRO A 344 -12.06 4.47 -17.50
C PRO A 344 -10.72 5.18 -17.20
N GLU A 345 -10.05 5.74 -18.20
CA GLU A 345 -8.82 6.52 -18.05
C GLU A 345 -9.03 7.96 -17.54
N ASP A 346 -10.28 8.40 -17.37
CA ASP A 346 -10.54 9.72 -16.79
C ASP A 346 -9.99 9.81 -15.35
N ILE A 347 -9.43 10.98 -15.01
CA ILE A 347 -8.81 11.22 -13.71
C ILE A 347 -9.77 10.98 -12.53
N THR A 348 -11.08 11.20 -12.73
CA THR A 348 -12.11 10.95 -11.71
C THR A 348 -12.36 9.46 -11.42
N VAL A 349 -11.90 8.57 -12.31
CA VAL A 349 -11.93 7.10 -12.14
C VAL A 349 -10.59 6.60 -11.61
N GLN A 350 -9.47 7.10 -12.16
CA GLN A 350 -8.12 6.62 -11.88
C GLN A 350 -7.57 7.06 -10.51
N GLU A 351 -7.93 8.25 -10.04
CA GLU A 351 -7.44 8.78 -8.76
C GLU A 351 -8.46 8.59 -7.63
N GLU A 352 -7.96 8.35 -6.42
CA GLU A 352 -8.83 8.37 -5.25
C GLU A 352 -9.32 9.81 -4.98
N SER A 353 -10.62 10.05 -5.18
CA SER A 353 -11.19 11.37 -4.91
C SER A 353 -11.04 11.74 -3.45
N PHE A 354 -11.36 10.86 -2.49
CA PHE A 354 -11.32 11.15 -1.05
C PHE A 354 -11.93 12.52 -0.72
N GLY A 355 -13.11 12.74 -1.29
CA GLY A 355 -13.83 14.01 -1.31
C GLY A 355 -15.18 13.81 -2.02
N PRO A 356 -15.96 14.88 -2.21
CA PRO A 356 -17.36 14.77 -2.61
C PRO A 356 -17.54 14.54 -4.12
N ILE A 357 -16.49 14.15 -4.85
CA ILE A 357 -16.52 13.91 -6.30
C ILE A 357 -16.55 12.41 -6.60
N PHE A 358 -17.44 11.98 -7.51
CA PHE A 358 -17.44 10.62 -8.05
C PHE A 358 -17.80 10.59 -9.53
N ALA A 359 -17.27 9.59 -10.24
CA ALA A 359 -17.57 9.38 -11.64
C ALA A 359 -18.79 8.46 -11.83
N ILE A 360 -19.53 8.64 -12.93
CA ILE A 360 -20.48 7.68 -13.48
C ILE A 360 -19.93 7.26 -14.84
N LEU A 361 -19.63 5.98 -14.99
CA LEU A 361 -19.07 5.38 -16.21
C LEU A 361 -20.09 4.39 -16.80
N PRO A 362 -20.71 4.71 -17.95
CA PRO A 362 -21.62 3.80 -18.64
C PRO A 362 -20.90 2.53 -19.15
N VAL A 363 -21.48 1.37 -18.88
CA VAL A 363 -20.97 0.06 -19.34
C VAL A 363 -22.05 -0.73 -20.07
N ASP A 364 -21.66 -1.63 -20.97
CA ASP A 364 -22.58 -2.46 -21.75
C ASP A 364 -23.29 -3.52 -20.90
N ASN A 365 -22.59 -4.07 -19.91
CA ASN A 365 -23.07 -5.12 -19.02
C ASN A 365 -22.18 -5.27 -17.78
N LEU A 366 -22.66 -6.07 -16.81
CA LEU A 366 -21.93 -6.37 -15.57
C LEU A 366 -20.54 -7.02 -15.79
N ALA A 367 -20.35 -7.83 -16.83
CA ALA A 367 -19.05 -8.47 -17.07
C ALA A 367 -17.98 -7.42 -17.41
N GLN A 368 -18.28 -6.49 -18.32
CA GLN A 368 -17.41 -5.35 -18.61
C GLN A 368 -17.16 -4.49 -17.37
N ALA A 369 -18.19 -4.27 -16.55
CA ALA A 369 -18.04 -3.53 -15.29
C ALA A 369 -16.99 -4.18 -14.38
N ILE A 370 -17.05 -5.50 -14.21
CA ILE A 370 -16.11 -6.27 -13.38
C ILE A 370 -14.69 -6.23 -13.97
N GLU A 371 -14.55 -6.33 -15.29
CA GLU A 371 -13.25 -6.19 -15.97
C GLU A 371 -12.62 -4.82 -15.68
N ILE A 372 -13.36 -3.73 -15.92
CA ILE A 372 -12.90 -2.37 -15.64
C ILE A 372 -12.53 -2.21 -14.16
N ALA A 373 -13.37 -2.66 -13.24
CA ALA A 373 -13.08 -2.54 -11.81
C ALA A 373 -11.77 -3.25 -11.42
N ASN A 374 -11.55 -4.44 -11.96
CA ASN A 374 -10.35 -5.22 -11.72
C ASN A 374 -9.08 -4.60 -12.34
N GLU A 375 -9.21 -3.83 -13.42
CA GLU A 375 -8.12 -3.12 -14.08
C GLU A 375 -7.79 -1.79 -13.39
N VAL A 376 -8.81 -1.02 -12.97
CA VAL A 376 -8.64 0.27 -12.28
C VAL A 376 -7.98 0.07 -10.93
N TYR A 377 -8.50 -0.84 -10.12
CA TYR A 377 -7.91 -1.14 -8.82
C TYR A 377 -8.31 -2.54 -8.36
N ARG A 378 -7.33 -3.44 -8.28
CA ARG A 378 -7.61 -4.88 -8.09
C ARG A 378 -8.13 -5.23 -6.69
N THR A 379 -7.75 -4.48 -5.68
CA THR A 379 -8.04 -4.80 -4.27
C THR A 379 -8.52 -3.57 -3.49
N PRO A 380 -9.66 -2.96 -3.84
CA PRO A 380 -10.22 -1.82 -3.13
C PRO A 380 -10.60 -2.17 -1.71
N LEU A 381 -10.71 -1.16 -0.86
CA LEU A 381 -11.15 -1.36 0.51
C LEU A 381 -12.63 -1.78 0.55
N ALA A 382 -13.45 -1.18 -0.32
CA ALA A 382 -14.86 -1.48 -0.43
C ALA A 382 -15.32 -1.71 -1.87
N SER A 383 -16.39 -2.48 -2.01
CA SER A 383 -17.16 -2.61 -3.25
C SER A 383 -18.66 -2.61 -2.98
N PHE A 384 -19.44 -2.08 -3.91
CA PHE A 384 -20.90 -1.96 -3.79
C PHE A 384 -21.58 -2.55 -5.01
N SER A 385 -22.69 -3.27 -4.84
CA SER A 385 -23.49 -3.71 -5.99
C SER A 385 -24.98 -3.49 -5.77
N PHE A 386 -25.64 -2.96 -6.78
CA PHE A 386 -27.09 -2.73 -6.84
C PHE A 386 -27.64 -3.49 -8.05
N GLY A 387 -28.58 -4.41 -7.82
CA GLY A 387 -29.05 -5.33 -8.85
C GLY A 387 -29.86 -6.49 -8.30
N SER A 388 -29.96 -7.56 -9.10
CA SER A 388 -30.57 -8.83 -8.71
C SER A 388 -29.67 -9.65 -7.78
N LYS A 389 -30.21 -10.73 -7.21
CA LYS A 389 -29.42 -11.67 -6.38
C LYS A 389 -28.29 -12.30 -7.18
N GLU A 390 -28.54 -12.59 -8.45
CA GLU A 390 -27.60 -13.19 -9.40
C GLU A 390 -26.46 -12.22 -9.74
N ASP A 391 -26.78 -10.93 -9.91
CA ASP A 391 -25.77 -9.88 -10.12
C ASP A 391 -24.81 -9.80 -8.92
N HIS A 392 -25.36 -9.80 -7.71
CA HIS A 392 -24.57 -9.78 -6.47
C HIS A 392 -23.61 -10.97 -6.36
N GLN A 393 -24.09 -12.19 -6.66
CA GLN A 393 -23.23 -13.38 -6.63
C GLN A 393 -22.14 -13.31 -7.70
N THR A 394 -22.45 -12.74 -8.86
CA THR A 394 -21.46 -12.55 -9.92
C THR A 394 -20.36 -11.58 -9.48
N VAL A 395 -20.71 -10.43 -8.89
CA VAL A 395 -19.73 -9.47 -8.34
C VAL A 395 -18.87 -10.13 -7.26
N LEU A 396 -19.49 -10.81 -6.29
CA LEU A 396 -18.78 -11.49 -5.19
C LEU A 396 -17.82 -12.58 -5.71
N GLY A 397 -18.20 -13.32 -6.75
CA GLY A 397 -17.38 -14.40 -7.31
C GLY A 397 -16.19 -13.93 -8.17
N HIS A 398 -16.19 -12.69 -8.64
CA HIS A 398 -15.22 -12.21 -9.64
C HIS A 398 -14.45 -10.93 -9.24
N THR A 399 -14.65 -10.44 -8.02
CA THR A 399 -13.93 -9.29 -7.47
C THR A 399 -13.26 -9.63 -6.14
N THR A 400 -12.32 -8.80 -5.71
CA THR A 400 -11.65 -8.91 -4.41
C THR A 400 -11.68 -7.54 -3.75
N SER A 401 -12.10 -7.46 -2.50
CA SER A 401 -12.10 -6.20 -1.73
C SER A 401 -11.99 -6.48 -0.24
N GLY A 402 -11.68 -5.46 0.57
CA GLY A 402 -11.70 -5.58 2.04
C GLY A 402 -13.09 -5.95 2.56
N GLY A 403 -14.13 -5.33 2.01
CA GLY A 403 -15.51 -5.73 2.24
C GLY A 403 -16.47 -5.29 1.13
N THR A 404 -17.62 -5.95 1.06
CA THR A 404 -18.64 -5.70 0.03
C THR A 404 -19.99 -5.42 0.68
N THR A 405 -20.75 -4.48 0.12
CA THR A 405 -22.15 -4.26 0.49
C THR A 405 -23.08 -4.41 -0.71
N LEU A 406 -24.19 -5.10 -0.49
CA LEU A 406 -25.21 -5.38 -1.51
C LEU A 406 -26.42 -4.47 -1.26
N ASN A 407 -26.85 -3.76 -2.30
CA ASN A 407 -27.92 -2.77 -2.30
C ASN A 407 -27.74 -1.61 -1.32
N ASP A 408 -26.55 -1.35 -0.80
CA ASP A 408 -26.29 -0.25 0.14
C ASP A 408 -24.82 0.20 0.06
N SER A 409 -24.48 1.28 0.75
CA SER A 409 -23.13 1.84 0.79
C SER A 409 -22.46 1.60 2.15
N PHE A 410 -21.32 0.93 2.12
CA PHE A 410 -20.40 0.57 3.22
C PHE A 410 -21.00 -0.02 4.51
N SER A 411 -22.27 -0.45 4.53
CA SER A 411 -22.94 -1.04 5.70
C SER A 411 -22.18 -2.23 6.31
N HIS A 412 -21.38 -2.96 5.53
CA HIS A 412 -20.48 -4.03 6.01
C HIS A 412 -19.47 -3.56 7.09
N ALA A 413 -19.11 -2.27 7.07
CA ALA A 413 -18.15 -1.65 7.98
C ALA A 413 -18.81 -0.75 9.04
N SER A 414 -20.14 -0.61 9.01
CA SER A 414 -20.87 0.32 9.90
C SER A 414 -21.07 -0.19 11.32
N PHE A 415 -20.74 -1.45 11.59
CA PHE A 415 -20.97 -2.10 12.89
C PHE A 415 -19.67 -2.29 13.67
N SER A 416 -19.66 -1.84 14.92
CA SER A 416 -18.49 -1.83 15.80
C SER A 416 -17.92 -3.21 16.16
N ASN A 417 -18.72 -4.25 16.01
CA ASN A 417 -18.38 -5.62 16.38
C ASN A 417 -18.02 -6.52 15.18
N VAL A 418 -18.04 -6.00 13.95
CA VAL A 418 -17.71 -6.76 12.74
C VAL A 418 -16.29 -6.45 12.31
N SER A 419 -15.50 -7.49 12.03
CA SER A 419 -14.12 -7.36 11.57
C SER A 419 -14.03 -6.49 10.32
N PHE A 420 -13.11 -5.54 10.32
CA PHE A 420 -12.89 -4.60 9.24
C PHE A 420 -11.39 -4.53 8.90
N GLY A 421 -11.05 -4.56 7.61
CA GLY A 421 -9.68 -4.44 7.13
C GLY A 421 -9.59 -4.52 5.61
N GLY A 422 -8.50 -3.99 5.05
CA GLY A 422 -8.18 -4.09 3.62
C GLY A 422 -7.49 -5.38 3.21
N VAL A 423 -7.26 -5.52 1.91
CA VAL A 423 -6.48 -6.61 1.31
C VAL A 423 -5.61 -6.05 0.19
N GLY A 424 -4.37 -6.53 0.06
CA GLY A 424 -3.46 -6.06 -0.98
C GLY A 424 -3.11 -4.57 -0.81
N GLU A 425 -3.40 -3.76 -1.83
CA GLU A 425 -3.06 -2.34 -1.81
C GLU A 425 -3.95 -1.48 -0.89
N SER A 426 -5.16 -1.96 -0.56
CA SER A 426 -6.04 -1.30 0.42
C SER A 426 -5.70 -1.62 1.87
N GLY A 427 -4.77 -2.55 2.13
CA GLY A 427 -4.32 -2.80 3.48
C GLY A 427 -3.96 -4.25 3.80
N MET A 428 -3.60 -4.45 5.07
CA MET A 428 -3.36 -5.77 5.65
C MET A 428 -3.69 -5.78 7.14
N GLY A 429 -4.23 -6.91 7.59
CA GLY A 429 -4.76 -7.05 8.95
C GLY A 429 -6.22 -6.61 9.04
N SER A 430 -6.77 -6.70 10.24
CA SER A 430 -8.14 -6.24 10.53
C SER A 430 -8.28 -5.90 12.00
N TYR A 431 -9.33 -5.14 12.32
CA TYR A 431 -9.70 -4.76 13.67
C TYR A 431 -11.23 -4.60 13.77
N ARG A 432 -11.71 -3.95 14.84
CA ARG A 432 -13.11 -3.86 15.32
C ARG A 432 -13.58 -5.13 16.05
N GLY A 433 -14.49 -4.99 17.01
CA GLY A 433 -14.99 -6.09 17.83
C GLY A 433 -13.89 -7.01 18.39
N LYS A 434 -14.07 -8.32 18.21
CA LYS A 434 -13.06 -9.32 18.58
C LYS A 434 -11.76 -9.19 17.79
N ALA A 435 -11.83 -8.79 16.52
CA ALA A 435 -10.65 -8.63 15.67
C ALA A 435 -9.72 -7.56 16.23
N SER A 436 -10.23 -6.49 16.86
CA SER A 436 -9.40 -5.54 17.61
C SER A 436 -8.58 -6.21 18.72
N PHE A 437 -9.19 -7.08 19.53
CA PHE A 437 -8.46 -7.82 20.57
C PHE A 437 -7.39 -8.73 19.95
N ASP A 438 -7.75 -9.47 18.90
CA ASP A 438 -6.84 -10.39 18.21
C ASP A 438 -5.67 -9.64 17.53
N CYS A 439 -5.93 -8.46 16.97
CA CYS A 439 -4.95 -7.60 16.28
C CYS A 439 -3.75 -7.23 17.16
N PHE A 440 -3.98 -7.14 18.48
CA PHE A 440 -2.99 -6.77 19.48
C PHE A 440 -2.58 -7.94 20.40
N THR A 441 -2.94 -9.18 20.04
CA THR A 441 -2.72 -10.39 20.84
C THR A 441 -1.88 -11.43 20.08
N HIS A 442 -0.84 -11.94 20.71
CA HIS A 442 -0.17 -13.16 20.28
C HIS A 442 -0.90 -14.42 20.79
N GLN A 443 -1.15 -15.37 19.89
CA GLN A 443 -1.71 -16.68 20.25
C GLN A 443 -0.58 -17.69 20.50
N ARG A 444 -0.17 -17.79 21.76
CA ARG A 444 0.89 -18.72 22.17
C ARG A 444 0.35 -20.13 22.30
N VAL A 445 0.87 -21.07 21.51
CA VAL A 445 0.59 -22.50 21.69
C VAL A 445 1.32 -23.01 22.91
N VAL A 446 0.59 -23.63 23.84
CA VAL A 446 1.15 -24.29 25.03
C VAL A 446 0.78 -25.76 24.99
N ALA A 447 1.78 -26.63 25.06
CA ALA A 447 1.62 -28.06 25.28
C ALA A 447 2.04 -28.40 26.71
N ASP A 448 1.18 -29.10 27.44
CA ASP A 448 1.47 -29.68 28.75
C ASP A 448 1.51 -31.20 28.56
N VAL A 449 2.72 -31.73 28.36
CA VAL A 449 2.95 -33.16 28.07
C VAL A 449 3.17 -33.89 29.40
N PRO A 450 2.21 -34.67 29.89
CA PRO A 450 2.34 -35.35 31.17
C PRO A 450 3.44 -36.41 31.11
N SER A 451 4.23 -36.52 32.18
CA SER A 451 5.36 -37.48 32.23
C SER A 451 4.94 -38.94 32.05
N TRP A 452 3.69 -39.30 32.39
CA TRP A 452 3.18 -40.65 32.17
C TRP A 452 3.01 -41.01 30.68
N MET A 453 3.05 -40.03 29.77
CA MET A 453 3.02 -40.28 28.31
C MET A 453 4.34 -40.83 27.76
N GLU A 454 5.41 -40.86 28.55
CA GLU A 454 6.75 -41.24 28.08
C GLU A 454 6.81 -42.60 27.34
N PRO A 455 6.12 -43.67 27.80
CA PRO A 455 6.07 -44.93 27.04
C PRO A 455 5.41 -44.80 25.67
N PHE A 456 4.39 -43.94 25.53
CA PHE A 456 3.71 -43.67 24.25
C PHE A 456 4.57 -42.83 23.31
N LEU A 457 5.45 -41.99 23.86
CA LEU A 457 6.39 -41.15 23.11
C LEU A 457 7.65 -41.91 22.69
N ARG A 458 7.86 -43.15 23.17
CA ARG A 458 9.06 -43.95 22.89
C ARG A 458 9.43 -44.03 21.41
N VAL A 459 8.46 -44.01 20.50
CA VAL A 459 8.66 -44.03 19.05
C VAL A 459 9.65 -42.94 18.55
N ARG A 460 9.78 -41.81 19.26
CA ARG A 460 10.67 -40.70 18.88
C ARG A 460 12.12 -40.86 19.35
N TYR A 461 12.41 -41.83 20.21
CA TYR A 461 13.74 -41.99 20.82
C TYR A 461 14.60 -43.03 20.09
N MET A 462 15.90 -42.80 20.09
CA MET A 462 16.88 -43.79 19.62
C MET A 462 17.17 -44.86 20.68
N PRO A 463 17.54 -46.09 20.29
CA PRO A 463 17.47 -46.61 18.92
C PRO A 463 16.01 -46.78 18.47
N TYR A 464 15.73 -46.47 17.21
CA TYR A 464 14.40 -46.57 16.64
C TYR A 464 13.97 -48.04 16.49
N LYS A 465 12.68 -48.33 16.73
CA LYS A 465 12.11 -49.67 16.56
C LYS A 465 10.92 -49.65 15.62
N TRP A 466 10.94 -50.52 14.60
CA TRP A 466 9.86 -50.64 13.62
C TRP A 466 8.49 -50.97 14.24
N GLY A 467 8.47 -51.74 15.33
CA GLY A 467 7.22 -52.06 16.04
C GLY A 467 6.53 -50.84 16.66
N GLU A 468 7.32 -49.91 17.22
CA GLU A 468 6.81 -48.67 17.81
C GLU A 468 6.26 -47.74 16.73
N LEU A 469 6.97 -47.64 15.60
CA LEU A 469 6.52 -46.86 14.44
C LEU A 469 5.22 -47.39 13.82
N LYS A 470 5.08 -48.72 13.68
CA LYS A 470 3.84 -49.33 13.17
C LYS A 470 2.63 -49.00 14.05
N ARG A 471 2.77 -49.10 15.37
CA ARG A 471 1.71 -48.75 16.33
C ARG A 471 1.36 -47.27 16.26
N PHE A 472 2.37 -46.40 16.22
CA PHE A 472 2.18 -44.97 16.11
C PHE A 472 1.39 -44.60 14.84
N ARG A 473 1.80 -45.11 13.67
CA ARG A 473 1.10 -44.87 12.40
C ARG A 473 -0.36 -45.34 12.44
N LEU A 474 -0.63 -46.50 13.03
CA LEU A 474 -2.01 -46.99 13.18
C LEU A 474 -2.89 -46.02 14.00
N LEU A 475 -2.31 -45.33 15.00
CA LEU A 475 -3.04 -44.42 15.88
C LEU A 475 -3.15 -43.00 15.33
N THR A 476 -2.25 -42.58 14.44
CA THR A 476 -2.16 -41.17 13.99
C THR A 476 -2.42 -40.96 12.50
N SER A 477 -2.41 -42.00 11.67
CA SER A 477 -2.62 -41.86 10.24
C SER A 477 -4.10 -41.88 9.89
N ASP A 478 -4.55 -40.85 9.18
CA ASP A 478 -5.84 -40.88 8.49
C ASP A 478 -5.73 -41.73 7.22
N SER A 479 -6.80 -42.47 6.91
CA SER A 479 -6.93 -43.14 5.63
C SER A 479 -7.53 -42.16 4.63
N PRO A 480 -6.97 -42.04 3.41
CA PRO A 480 -7.57 -41.20 2.37
C PRO A 480 -8.97 -41.71 2.07
N ASP A 481 -9.93 -40.81 1.97
CA ASP A 481 -11.28 -41.09 1.48
C ASP A 481 -11.40 -40.86 -0.03
N PHE A 482 -10.27 -40.78 -0.74
CA PHE A 482 -10.17 -40.58 -2.18
C PHE A 482 -9.21 -41.59 -2.83
N ASP A 483 -9.47 -41.88 -4.10
CA ASP A 483 -8.62 -42.75 -4.92
C ASP A 483 -7.38 -42.01 -5.46
N ARG A 484 -6.53 -42.72 -6.22
CA ARG A 484 -5.31 -42.15 -6.80
C ARG A 484 -5.58 -41.08 -7.85
N GLU A 485 -6.81 -41.02 -8.35
CA GLU A 485 -7.29 -40.01 -9.28
C GLU A 485 -7.96 -38.83 -8.54
N GLY A 486 -7.95 -38.83 -7.19
CA GLY A 486 -8.50 -37.77 -6.35
C GLY A 486 -10.03 -37.79 -6.22
N ARG A 487 -10.70 -38.87 -6.64
CA ARG A 487 -12.16 -39.03 -6.55
C ARG A 487 -12.53 -39.59 -5.19
N VAL A 488 -13.51 -38.99 -4.52
CA VAL A 488 -14.03 -39.49 -3.23
C VAL A 488 -14.57 -40.91 -3.38
N ILE A 489 -14.04 -41.84 -2.59
CA ILE A 489 -14.43 -43.25 -2.55
C ILE A 489 -15.72 -43.37 -1.74
N LYS A 490 -16.87 -43.48 -2.43
CA LYS A 490 -18.20 -43.61 -1.82
C LYS A 490 -18.55 -45.06 -1.44
N GLY A 491 -17.67 -45.72 -0.68
CA GLY A 491 -17.86 -47.09 -0.19
C GLY A 491 -18.69 -47.19 1.11
N LEU A 492 -18.76 -48.39 1.71
CA LEU A 492 -19.51 -48.62 2.95
C LEU A 492 -19.10 -47.66 4.08
N GLY A 493 -17.80 -47.38 4.22
CA GLY A 493 -17.27 -46.44 5.23
C GLY A 493 -17.68 -44.97 4.99
N TYR A 494 -17.89 -44.56 3.74
CA TYR A 494 -18.44 -43.25 3.39
C TYR A 494 -19.91 -43.16 3.83
N TRP A 495 -20.71 -44.20 3.55
CA TRP A 495 -22.11 -44.25 3.97
C TRP A 495 -22.27 -44.39 5.48
N LEU A 496 -21.39 -45.14 6.16
CA LEU A 496 -21.37 -45.25 7.62
C LEU A 496 -21.02 -43.89 8.26
N LYS A 497 -20.00 -43.19 7.76
CA LYS A 497 -19.66 -41.83 8.20
C LYS A 497 -20.83 -40.88 7.95
N PHE A 498 -21.42 -40.91 6.76
CA PHE A 498 -22.56 -40.07 6.38
C PHE A 498 -23.75 -40.24 7.32
N VAL A 499 -24.14 -41.48 7.62
CA VAL A 499 -25.23 -41.82 8.57
C VAL A 499 -24.88 -41.39 10.01
N LEU A 500 -23.64 -41.61 10.46
CA LEU A 500 -23.19 -41.18 11.79
C LEU A 500 -23.10 -39.66 11.93
N THR A 501 -22.77 -38.93 10.86
CA THR A 501 -22.72 -37.46 10.85
C THR A 501 -24.10 -36.81 10.73
N LEU A 502 -25.08 -37.47 10.10
CA LEU A 502 -26.46 -37.00 10.08
C LEU A 502 -27.06 -36.93 11.50
N GLY A 503 -26.70 -37.86 12.39
CA GLY A 503 -27.10 -37.86 13.80
C GLY A 503 -26.43 -36.82 14.70
N ALA A 504 -25.37 -36.15 14.23
CA ALA A 504 -24.63 -35.12 14.98
C ALA A 504 -25.05 -33.68 14.65
N SER A 505 -25.98 -33.50 13.69
CA SER A 505 -26.43 -32.18 13.24
C SER A 505 -27.59 -31.60 14.06
N GLY A 506 -27.95 -32.23 15.20
CA GLY A 506 -28.96 -31.73 16.12
C GLY A 506 -28.52 -31.84 17.59
N THR A 507 -28.55 -30.71 18.28
CA THR A 507 -28.38 -30.49 19.73
C THR A 507 -26.95 -30.35 20.28
N GLY A 508 -26.70 -29.20 20.91
CA GLY A 508 -25.55 -28.97 21.77
C GLY A 508 -25.71 -29.70 23.11
N GLY A 509 -24.60 -30.16 23.67
CA GLY A 509 -24.57 -30.84 24.97
C GLY A 509 -23.60 -32.01 24.95
N GLY A 510 -22.63 -32.01 25.86
CA GLY A 510 -21.53 -32.96 25.87
C GLY A 510 -21.91 -34.44 26.05
N GLY A 511 -20.98 -35.31 25.64
CA GLY A 511 -20.99 -36.74 25.93
C GLY A 511 -21.16 -37.60 24.68
N GLY A 512 -20.04 -38.00 24.04
CA GLY A 512 -20.12 -38.88 22.88
C GLY A 512 -18.77 -39.25 22.26
N SER A 513 -17.72 -39.48 23.06
CA SER A 513 -16.38 -39.84 22.55
C SER A 513 -16.06 -41.34 22.66
N GLY A 514 -17.06 -42.21 22.81
CA GLY A 514 -16.86 -43.66 23.01
C GLY A 514 -16.85 -44.51 21.74
N ALA A 515 -17.44 -44.06 20.63
CA ALA A 515 -17.74 -44.94 19.49
C ALA A 515 -16.63 -45.06 18.42
N LYS A 516 -15.62 -44.18 18.41
CA LYS A 516 -14.55 -44.21 17.39
C LYS A 516 -13.49 -45.30 17.61
N ALA A 517 -13.41 -45.90 18.81
CA ALA A 517 -12.31 -46.81 19.16
C ALA A 517 -12.56 -48.31 18.82
N LEU A 518 -13.79 -48.72 18.49
CA LEU A 518 -14.15 -50.14 18.42
C LEU A 518 -14.28 -50.75 17.01
N LEU A 519 -14.13 -49.96 15.94
CA LEU A 519 -14.39 -50.43 14.56
C LEU A 519 -13.17 -50.52 13.64
N LEU A 520 -11.98 -50.13 14.08
CA LEU A 520 -10.75 -50.19 13.27
C LEU A 520 -9.98 -51.52 13.37
N GLN A 521 -10.55 -52.54 14.04
CA GLN A 521 -9.88 -53.84 14.24
C GLN A 521 -10.26 -54.93 13.22
N SER A 522 -11.19 -54.67 12.29
CA SER A 522 -11.80 -55.74 11.45
C SER A 522 -11.60 -55.62 9.93
N TYR A 523 -10.66 -54.82 9.44
CA TYR A 523 -10.33 -54.81 8.00
C TYR A 523 -8.81 -54.85 7.75
N HIS A 524 -8.25 -56.06 7.88
CA HIS A 524 -6.99 -56.42 7.23
C HIS A 524 -7.05 -57.87 6.73
N ARG A 525 -7.54 -58.05 5.51
CA ARG A 525 -7.22 -59.21 4.66
C ARG A 525 -7.45 -58.87 3.20
N GLN A 526 -6.51 -59.36 2.37
CA GLN A 526 -6.42 -59.27 0.91
C GLN A 526 -5.89 -57.90 0.44
N GLU A 527 -4.81 -57.78 -0.32
CA GLU A 527 -4.14 -58.73 -1.22
C GLU A 527 -2.61 -58.64 -1.11
N SER A 528 -1.99 -59.81 -1.14
CA SER A 528 -0.58 -60.00 -1.46
C SER A 528 -0.50 -60.52 -2.90
N ALA A 529 0.07 -59.73 -3.80
CA ALA A 529 0.57 -60.21 -5.09
C ALA A 529 1.95 -59.60 -5.32
N THR A 530 2.93 -60.48 -5.23
CA THR A 530 4.34 -60.35 -5.58
C THR A 530 4.54 -59.82 -6.99
N THR A 531 5.44 -58.85 -7.14
CA THR A 531 6.47 -58.85 -8.19
C THR A 531 7.63 -57.98 -7.70
N GLY A 532 8.78 -58.61 -7.45
CA GLY A 532 10.01 -57.88 -7.14
C GLY A 532 10.58 -57.28 -8.41
N TYR A 533 11.32 -56.17 -8.29
CA TYR A 533 12.52 -55.91 -9.09
C TYR A 533 13.33 -54.78 -8.44
N THR A 534 14.64 -54.92 -8.66
CA THR A 534 15.80 -54.26 -8.09
C THR A 534 15.96 -52.78 -8.44
N HIS A 535 16.72 -52.05 -7.61
CA HIS A 535 17.32 -50.75 -7.93
C HIS A 535 18.12 -50.81 -9.25
N PRO A 536 18.16 -49.70 -10.00
CA PRO A 536 19.45 -49.25 -10.51
C PRO A 536 19.70 -47.74 -10.41
N ASN A 537 21.00 -47.48 -10.54
CA ASN A 537 21.75 -46.23 -10.54
C ASN A 537 21.43 -45.26 -11.70
N SER A 538 21.90 -44.04 -11.45
CA SER A 538 22.41 -42.96 -12.31
C SER A 538 22.39 -43.08 -13.85
N ASP A 539 22.22 -41.87 -14.41
CA ASP A 539 22.59 -41.35 -15.74
C ASP A 539 21.57 -41.42 -16.89
N GLY A 540 21.32 -40.25 -17.49
CA GLY A 540 21.11 -40.15 -18.94
C GLY A 540 19.79 -39.61 -19.48
N ASP A 541 19.74 -38.28 -19.62
CA ASP A 541 19.30 -37.54 -20.81
C ASP A 541 17.81 -37.32 -21.17
N ASN A 542 17.63 -36.16 -21.83
CA ASN A 542 16.47 -35.43 -22.28
C ASN A 542 15.39 -36.22 -23.05
N SER A 543 14.11 -35.83 -22.87
CA SER A 543 13.40 -34.99 -23.85
C SER A 543 11.89 -34.88 -23.61
N THR A 544 11.36 -33.69 -23.97
CA THR A 544 9.99 -33.38 -24.41
C THR A 544 8.82 -33.47 -23.43
N ILE A 545 8.33 -32.31 -22.96
CA ILE A 545 6.87 -32.01 -22.87
C ILE A 545 6.58 -30.53 -23.26
N ASN A 546 5.95 -30.40 -24.43
CA ASN A 546 4.87 -29.52 -24.89
C ASN A 546 4.72 -28.05 -24.43
N ARG A 547 4.76 -27.17 -25.44
CA ARG A 547 4.27 -25.78 -25.49
C ARG A 547 2.73 -25.72 -25.65
N LEU A 548 2.12 -24.72 -25.01
CA LEU A 548 0.82 -24.11 -25.36
C LEU A 548 0.91 -22.57 -25.15
N PRO A 549 0.00 -21.74 -25.72
CA PRO A 549 0.37 -20.62 -26.61
C PRO A 549 0.38 -19.22 -25.97
N ARG A 550 1.15 -18.31 -26.59
CA ARG A 550 1.19 -16.85 -26.34
C ARG A 550 0.58 -16.08 -27.52
N ARG A 551 -0.33 -15.13 -27.22
CA ARG A 551 -0.58 -13.80 -27.87
C ARG A 551 -1.89 -13.24 -27.27
N ASN A 552 -2.03 -11.96 -26.92
CA ASN A 552 -1.81 -10.78 -27.76
C ASN A 552 -1.47 -9.50 -26.98
N ARG A 553 -0.86 -8.56 -27.71
CA ARG A 553 -0.33 -7.24 -27.33
C ARG A 553 -1.43 -6.16 -27.33
N GLN A 554 -1.32 -5.17 -26.44
CA GLN A 554 -2.01 -3.89 -26.56
C GLN A 554 -0.99 -2.75 -26.75
N LYS A 555 -1.33 -1.85 -27.68
CA LYS A 555 -0.51 -0.74 -28.22
C LYS A 555 -0.59 0.48 -27.30
N CYS A 556 0.49 1.24 -27.17
CA CYS A 556 0.49 2.59 -26.58
C CYS A 556 0.65 3.66 -27.69
N MET A 557 -0.09 4.76 -27.55
CA MET A 557 0.06 6.04 -28.27
C MET A 557 -0.07 7.21 -27.25
N PRO A 558 0.29 8.45 -27.60
CA PRO A 558 1.25 9.28 -26.86
C PRO A 558 0.60 10.33 -25.92
N MET A 559 1.42 10.90 -25.02
CA MET A 559 1.08 12.04 -24.15
C MET A 559 1.81 13.35 -24.58
N PRO A 560 1.24 14.53 -24.26
CA PRO A 560 1.55 15.81 -24.89
C PRO A 560 2.62 16.64 -24.16
N THR A 561 3.20 17.55 -24.94
CA THR A 561 4.22 18.55 -24.64
C THR A 561 3.75 19.69 -23.73
N SER A 562 4.47 20.02 -22.65
CA SER A 562 4.55 21.40 -22.09
C SER A 562 5.67 21.58 -21.04
N ILE A 563 6.80 22.11 -21.53
CA ILE A 563 7.69 23.17 -21.00
C ILE A 563 8.11 23.15 -19.50
N LEU A 564 9.39 22.83 -19.25
CA LEU A 564 10.13 23.01 -17.99
C LEU A 564 10.70 24.44 -17.84
N ASN A 565 10.58 25.01 -16.64
CA ASN A 565 11.46 26.08 -16.14
C ASN A 565 12.76 25.44 -15.59
N LEU A 566 13.85 25.48 -16.35
CA LEU A 566 15.18 25.05 -15.90
C LEU A 566 15.90 26.21 -15.21
N VAL A 567 16.41 25.99 -13.98
CA VAL A 567 17.43 26.85 -13.37
C VAL A 567 18.80 26.39 -13.90
N LEU A 568 19.42 27.18 -14.77
CA LEU A 568 20.77 26.93 -15.29
C LEU A 568 21.83 27.33 -14.24
N VAL A 569 22.63 26.37 -13.80
CA VAL A 569 23.95 26.64 -13.20
C VAL A 569 25.00 26.29 -14.25
N HIS A 570 25.62 27.31 -14.84
CA HIS A 570 26.69 27.14 -15.84
C HIS A 570 27.98 26.65 -15.18
N PHE A 571 28.50 25.49 -15.62
CA PHE A 571 29.89 25.12 -15.37
C PHE A 571 30.73 25.56 -16.59
N HIS A 572 31.50 26.64 -16.44
CA HIS A 572 32.49 27.07 -17.43
C HIS A 572 33.85 26.41 -17.12
N PHE A 573 34.32 25.55 -18.02
CA PHE A 573 35.71 25.10 -18.06
C PHE A 573 36.49 25.96 -19.06
N HIS A 574 36.90 27.16 -18.66
CA HIS A 574 37.96 27.89 -19.36
C HIS A 574 39.27 27.69 -18.59
N GLY A 575 40.26 27.10 -19.28
CA GLY A 575 41.65 27.44 -19.02
C GLY A 575 41.84 28.87 -19.53
N GLU A 576 42.49 29.69 -18.71
CA GLU A 576 42.93 31.03 -19.10
C GLU A 576 43.90 30.95 -20.30
N ASP A 577 43.98 32.06 -21.04
CA ASP A 577 44.66 32.30 -22.32
C ASP A 577 43.91 31.87 -23.58
N ALA A 578 43.09 32.80 -24.08
CA ALA A 578 42.62 32.82 -25.46
C ALA A 578 43.72 33.32 -26.40
N PRO A 579 44.11 32.56 -27.44
CA PRO A 579 44.56 33.16 -28.68
C PRO A 579 43.41 33.12 -29.70
N LYS A 580 43.14 34.28 -30.29
CA LYS A 580 42.23 34.51 -31.42
C LYS A 580 42.40 33.40 -32.48
N LEU A 581 41.36 32.61 -32.71
CA LEU A 581 41.31 31.60 -33.77
C LEU A 581 40.91 32.28 -35.09
N THR A 582 41.92 32.77 -35.82
CA THR A 582 41.88 32.90 -37.28
C THR A 582 41.78 31.51 -37.90
N LEU A 583 40.85 31.34 -38.83
CA LEU A 583 40.59 30.11 -39.58
C LEU A 583 41.79 29.72 -40.45
N THR A 584 42.43 28.59 -40.17
CA THR A 584 43.23 27.82 -41.13
C THR A 584 42.81 26.36 -41.14
N PRO A 585 42.75 25.68 -42.30
CA PRO A 585 42.16 24.36 -42.42
C PRO A 585 43.24 23.25 -42.44
N SER A 586 43.50 22.58 -41.31
CA SER A 586 44.19 21.27 -41.31
C SER A 586 44.27 20.59 -39.93
N ARG A 587 43.20 19.86 -39.58
CA ARG A 587 43.12 18.61 -38.78
C ARG A 587 41.72 18.52 -38.17
N PRO A 588 41.00 17.38 -38.24
CA PRO A 588 39.81 17.19 -37.43
C PRO A 588 40.24 17.12 -35.97
N GLN A 589 40.22 18.26 -35.29
CA GLN A 589 40.30 18.34 -33.83
C GLN A 589 39.01 17.75 -33.26
N ASN A 590 39.03 16.45 -32.98
CA ASN A 590 38.04 15.83 -32.11
C ASN A 590 38.42 16.23 -30.67
N ASN A 591 37.67 17.14 -30.05
CA ASN A 591 37.70 17.40 -28.60
C ASN A 591 36.57 18.38 -28.19
N PRO A 592 36.06 18.35 -26.94
CA PRO A 592 35.84 17.21 -26.02
C PRO A 592 34.36 17.13 -25.56
N LEU A 593 33.96 15.96 -25.04
CA LEU A 593 32.66 15.69 -24.43
C LEU A 593 32.43 16.52 -23.15
N HIS A 594 31.28 17.20 -22.99
CA HIS A 594 30.95 17.94 -21.77
C HIS A 594 29.74 17.33 -21.04
N ILE A 595 30.00 16.42 -20.10
CA ILE A 595 28.94 15.80 -19.29
C ILE A 595 28.79 16.58 -17.98
N SER A 596 27.61 17.16 -17.75
CA SER A 596 27.27 17.86 -16.51
C SER A 596 26.16 17.14 -15.78
N ILE A 597 26.46 16.51 -14.64
CA ILE A 597 25.48 15.82 -13.82
C ILE A 597 24.76 16.85 -12.95
N PHE A 598 23.45 16.99 -13.17
CA PHE A 598 22.57 17.72 -12.26
C PHE A 598 21.71 16.69 -11.53
N PRO A 599 21.63 16.70 -10.19
CA PRO A 599 20.51 16.08 -9.52
C PRO A 599 19.28 16.93 -9.82
N SER A 600 18.24 16.38 -10.46
CA SER A 600 17.01 17.15 -10.63
C SER A 600 16.39 17.45 -9.28
N TYR A 601 16.40 18.73 -8.95
CA TYR A 601 15.55 19.34 -7.96
C TYR A 601 14.20 19.65 -8.60
N GLU A 602 13.10 19.24 -7.98
CA GLU A 602 11.76 19.67 -8.34
C GLU A 602 11.37 20.84 -7.41
N PRO A 603 11.31 22.09 -7.91
CA PRO A 603 10.98 23.25 -7.09
C PRO A 603 9.46 23.39 -7.02
N SER A 604 8.78 22.60 -6.20
CA SER A 604 7.39 22.92 -5.86
C SER A 604 7.03 22.53 -4.42
N GLY A 605 7.14 23.52 -3.53
CA GLY A 605 6.62 23.47 -2.16
C GLY A 605 7.47 24.28 -1.18
N PRO A 606 6.98 25.40 -0.62
CA PRO A 606 7.63 26.04 0.51
C PRO A 606 7.48 25.10 1.73
N ASN A 607 8.60 24.72 2.35
CA ASN A 607 8.73 23.94 3.61
C ASN A 607 9.06 22.44 3.53
N THR A 608 9.87 22.00 2.56
CA THR A 608 10.61 20.72 2.70
C THR A 608 12.12 21.00 2.71
N PRO A 609 12.83 20.90 3.85
CA PRO A 609 14.28 20.89 3.82
C PRO A 609 14.75 19.58 3.19
N ALA A 610 15.27 19.67 1.96
CA ALA A 610 15.76 18.56 1.17
C ALA A 610 17.10 18.02 1.74
N ALA A 611 17.26 16.69 1.78
CA ALA A 611 18.56 16.08 2.05
C ALA A 611 19.27 15.76 0.72
N PRO A 612 20.45 16.36 0.43
CA PRO A 612 21.26 15.98 -0.73
C PRO A 612 21.79 14.54 -0.60
N LEU A 613 22.23 13.94 -1.70
CA LEU A 613 22.86 12.61 -1.70
C LEU A 613 24.18 12.66 -0.91
N ARG A 614 24.25 11.95 0.22
CA ARG A 614 25.32 12.16 1.21
C ARG A 614 26.44 11.13 1.18
N THR A 615 26.25 9.96 0.55
CA THR A 615 27.24 8.87 0.67
C THR A 615 27.66 8.29 -0.69
N PRO A 616 28.92 7.84 -0.82
CA PRO A 616 29.39 7.06 -1.98
C PRO A 616 28.49 5.86 -2.27
N LEU A 617 27.94 5.26 -1.21
CA LEU A 617 27.01 4.14 -1.31
C LEU A 617 25.67 4.57 -1.92
N GLN A 618 25.09 5.70 -1.50
CA GLN A 618 23.85 6.21 -2.08
C GLN A 618 24.01 6.56 -3.56
N PHE A 619 25.11 7.23 -3.94
CA PHE A 619 25.40 7.53 -5.34
C PHE A 619 25.72 6.27 -6.16
N SER A 620 26.48 5.33 -5.59
CA SER A 620 26.82 4.06 -6.25
C SER A 620 25.58 3.19 -6.47
N LEU A 621 24.65 3.14 -5.51
CA LEU A 621 23.38 2.42 -5.62
C LEU A 621 22.47 3.04 -6.68
N LEU A 622 22.42 4.37 -6.74
CA LEU A 622 21.71 5.14 -7.77
C LEU A 622 22.24 4.85 -9.17
N LEU A 623 23.55 4.87 -9.34
CA LEU A 623 24.16 4.65 -10.64
C LEU A 623 24.15 3.17 -11.04
N SER A 624 24.31 2.24 -10.09
CA SER A 624 24.10 0.80 -10.30
C SER A 624 22.68 0.52 -10.76
N SER A 625 21.68 1.15 -10.11
CA SER A 625 20.28 1.06 -10.53
C SER A 625 20.06 1.61 -11.94
N THR A 626 20.80 2.64 -12.32
CA THR A 626 20.75 3.22 -13.68
C THR A 626 21.35 2.25 -14.71
N LEU A 627 22.47 1.61 -14.38
CA LEU A 627 23.10 0.58 -15.22
C LEU A 627 22.22 -0.67 -15.36
N ASP A 628 21.50 -1.04 -14.30
CA ASP A 628 20.52 -2.13 -14.30
C ASP A 628 19.33 -1.80 -15.19
N VAL A 629 18.85 -0.55 -15.17
CA VAL A 629 17.81 -0.07 -16.09
C VAL A 629 18.30 -0.13 -17.54
N PHE A 630 19.53 0.31 -17.83
CA PHE A 630 20.10 0.16 -19.18
C PHE A 630 20.23 -1.30 -19.60
N GLU A 631 20.55 -2.21 -18.68
CA GLU A 631 20.68 -3.63 -18.97
C GLU A 631 19.33 -4.32 -19.21
N LEU A 632 18.33 -3.99 -18.38
CA LEU A 632 16.95 -4.45 -18.55
C LEU A 632 16.36 -3.95 -19.87
N ARG A 633 16.61 -2.69 -20.23
CA ARG A 633 16.16 -2.10 -21.50
C ARG A 633 16.87 -2.67 -22.71
N ALA A 634 18.20 -2.84 -22.65
CA ALA A 634 18.96 -3.50 -23.71
C ALA A 634 18.50 -4.96 -23.92
N ARG A 635 18.21 -5.70 -22.84
CA ARG A 635 17.66 -7.07 -22.91
C ARG A 635 16.24 -7.09 -23.48
N ALA A 636 15.39 -6.13 -23.11
CA ALA A 636 14.04 -5.99 -23.65
C ALA A 636 14.05 -5.65 -25.14
N ALA A 637 14.97 -4.80 -25.59
CA ALA A 637 15.17 -4.47 -27.00
C ALA A 637 15.70 -5.70 -27.79
N ALA A 638 16.65 -6.46 -27.23
CA ALA A 638 17.18 -7.67 -27.84
C ALA A 638 16.15 -8.83 -27.93
N GLN A 639 15.15 -8.87 -27.05
CA GLN A 639 14.07 -9.86 -27.10
C GLN A 639 12.94 -9.51 -28.09
N GLN A 640 12.87 -8.25 -28.54
CA GLN A 640 11.86 -7.82 -29.53
C GLN A 640 12.30 -8.06 -30.98
N ASP A 641 13.61 -8.05 -31.26
CA ASP A 641 14.16 -8.32 -32.60
C ASP A 641 14.63 -9.78 -32.69
N GLY A 642 13.78 -10.64 -33.25
CA GLY A 642 14.16 -12.00 -33.59
C GLY A 642 15.29 -11.99 -34.64
N GLY A 643 16.52 -12.24 -34.20
CA GLY A 643 17.64 -12.70 -35.02
C GLY A 643 17.87 -11.93 -36.33
N GLY A 644 18.27 -10.66 -36.27
CA GLY A 644 18.70 -9.91 -37.45
C GLY A 644 19.07 -8.48 -37.08
N GLY A 645 20.33 -8.10 -37.29
CA GLY A 645 20.90 -6.86 -36.80
C GLY A 645 20.25 -5.59 -37.37
N ALA A 646 19.51 -4.86 -36.55
CA ALA A 646 19.30 -3.41 -36.63
C ALA A 646 18.66 -2.92 -35.33
N THR A 647 19.45 -2.79 -34.25
CA THR A 647 19.00 -2.13 -33.01
C THR A 647 18.61 -0.69 -33.33
N ARG A 648 17.30 -0.38 -33.24
CA ARG A 648 16.77 0.97 -33.48
C ARG A 648 17.53 2.01 -32.66
N LEU A 649 17.89 3.12 -33.30
CA LEU A 649 18.41 4.30 -32.63
C LEU A 649 17.37 4.78 -31.61
N SER A 650 17.81 4.97 -30.37
CA SER A 650 17.03 5.50 -29.26
C SER A 650 16.72 6.98 -29.51
N GLY A 651 15.72 7.25 -30.36
CA GLY A 651 15.17 8.59 -30.55
C GLY A 651 14.18 8.99 -29.45
N ASP A 652 13.53 8.04 -28.77
CA ASP A 652 12.32 8.34 -27.99
C ASP A 652 12.46 8.21 -26.47
N LEU A 653 13.57 7.70 -25.94
CA LEU A 653 13.70 7.44 -24.50
C LEU A 653 15.07 7.86 -23.99
N GLY A 654 15.25 9.16 -23.83
CA GLY A 654 16.40 9.75 -23.14
C GLY A 654 16.91 11.03 -23.77
N LEU A 655 16.60 11.35 -25.03
CA LEU A 655 16.98 12.65 -25.60
C LEU A 655 16.02 13.72 -25.10
N LEU A 656 16.50 14.64 -24.24
CA LEU A 656 15.70 15.76 -23.75
C LEU A 656 15.61 16.88 -24.79
N HIS A 657 16.72 17.13 -25.50
CA HIS A 657 16.81 18.20 -26.48
C HIS A 657 18.00 17.99 -27.43
N ALA A 658 17.80 18.10 -28.75
CA ALA A 658 18.87 18.24 -29.72
C ALA A 658 18.90 19.70 -30.17
N VAL A 659 20.04 20.36 -30.01
CA VAL A 659 20.18 21.77 -30.40
C VAL A 659 20.41 21.86 -31.92
N ASP A 660 21.22 20.96 -32.48
CA ASP A 660 21.47 20.76 -33.92
C ASP A 660 22.27 19.43 -34.18
N ASP A 661 22.77 19.22 -35.42
CA ASP A 661 23.64 18.09 -35.82
C ASP A 661 24.97 18.00 -35.04
N ARG A 662 25.24 18.97 -34.15
CA ARG A 662 26.50 19.17 -33.44
C ARG A 662 26.35 19.00 -31.93
N LEU A 663 25.14 19.05 -31.35
CA LEU A 663 24.96 18.95 -29.90
C LEU A 663 23.64 18.28 -29.48
N ALA A 664 23.71 17.28 -28.58
CA ALA A 664 22.56 16.53 -28.06
C ALA A 664 22.59 16.41 -26.53
N ALA A 665 21.47 16.67 -25.86
CA ALA A 665 21.29 16.55 -24.42
C ALA A 665 20.40 15.36 -24.05
N TYR A 666 20.90 14.48 -23.19
CA TYR A 666 20.24 13.25 -22.75
C TYR A 666 19.86 13.29 -21.28
N GLY A 667 18.61 13.02 -20.94
CA GLY A 667 18.07 12.93 -19.59
C GLY A 667 17.79 11.50 -19.15
N PHE A 668 18.10 11.18 -17.90
CA PHE A 668 17.88 9.86 -17.32
C PHE A 668 17.26 9.97 -15.94
N GLU A 669 16.07 9.42 -15.73
CA GLU A 669 15.46 9.32 -14.41
C GLU A 669 15.75 7.95 -13.79
N THR A 670 16.31 7.97 -12.59
CA THR A 670 16.60 6.77 -11.82
C THR A 670 15.34 6.26 -11.10
N ASN A 671 15.35 4.98 -10.70
CA ASN A 671 14.30 4.37 -9.86
C ASN A 671 14.13 5.02 -8.48
N THR A 672 15.04 5.92 -8.08
CA THR A 672 14.91 6.72 -6.86
C THR A 672 14.49 8.17 -7.13
N GLY A 673 14.05 8.50 -8.36
CA GLY A 673 13.53 9.82 -8.73
C GLY A 673 14.59 10.89 -9.02
N VAL A 674 15.88 10.55 -9.03
CA VAL A 674 16.94 11.49 -9.45
C VAL A 674 17.01 11.52 -10.96
N LYS A 675 16.83 12.70 -11.58
CA LYS A 675 17.04 12.88 -13.03
C LYS A 675 18.43 13.44 -13.28
N MET A 676 19.19 12.79 -14.17
CA MET A 676 20.52 13.18 -14.63
C MET A 676 20.41 13.74 -16.05
N VAL A 677 21.27 14.70 -16.43
CA VAL A 677 21.37 15.20 -17.80
C VAL A 677 22.80 15.05 -18.30
N ALA A 678 23.02 14.71 -19.56
CA ALA A 678 24.33 14.58 -20.19
C ALA A 678 24.33 15.25 -21.56
N VAL A 679 25.27 16.17 -21.81
CA VAL A 679 25.36 16.90 -23.09
C VAL A 679 26.52 16.34 -23.91
N VAL A 680 26.27 16.04 -25.18
CA VAL A 680 27.20 15.34 -26.06
C VAL A 680 27.38 16.15 -27.35
N ASP A 681 28.63 16.40 -27.71
CA ASP A 681 29.01 16.94 -29.00
C ASP A 681 28.94 15.84 -30.06
N MET A 682 28.16 16.07 -31.11
CA MET A 682 27.88 15.13 -32.19
C MET A 682 28.72 15.40 -33.45
N ARG A 683 29.61 16.41 -33.43
CA ARG A 683 30.50 16.74 -34.56
C ARG A 683 31.43 15.57 -34.87
N GLY A 684 31.40 15.08 -36.12
CA GLY A 684 32.22 13.94 -36.58
C GLY A 684 31.43 12.74 -37.11
N ARG A 685 30.09 12.75 -37.04
CA ARG A 685 29.24 11.76 -37.73
C ARG A 685 29.30 11.97 -39.25
N SER A 686 30.10 11.15 -39.95
CA SER A 686 29.95 10.99 -41.41
C SER A 686 28.65 10.23 -41.69
N SER A 687 27.75 10.85 -42.47
CA SER A 687 26.41 10.38 -42.86
C SER A 687 26.38 9.15 -43.80
N ARG A 688 27.23 8.14 -43.58
CA ARG A 688 27.46 7.06 -44.56
C ARG A 688 27.18 5.63 -44.09
N ALA A 689 26.36 5.44 -43.05
CA ALA A 689 26.00 4.10 -42.56
C ALA A 689 24.51 3.92 -42.23
N VAL A 690 23.60 4.54 -43.01
CA VAL A 690 22.15 4.29 -42.90
C VAL A 690 21.53 4.21 -44.31
N THR A 691 21.86 3.17 -45.07
CA THR A 691 21.11 2.81 -46.28
C THR A 691 20.97 1.29 -46.37
N GLY A 692 19.80 0.78 -45.96
CA GLY A 692 19.24 -0.51 -46.37
C GLY A 692 17.90 -0.24 -47.06
N PRO A 693 17.50 -1.02 -48.09
CA PRO A 693 16.53 -0.57 -49.09
C PRO A 693 15.10 -0.53 -48.55
N ALA A 694 14.41 0.56 -48.89
CA ALA A 694 13.00 0.80 -48.62
C ALA A 694 12.11 -0.11 -49.50
N VAL A 695 11.01 -0.61 -48.92
CA VAL A 695 9.87 -1.16 -49.67
C VAL A 695 8.57 -0.57 -49.11
N GLY A 696 7.81 0.11 -49.97
CA GLY A 696 6.37 0.34 -49.82
C GLY A 696 5.94 1.74 -49.39
N ALA A 697 5.44 2.51 -50.36
CA ALA A 697 5.09 3.93 -50.28
C ALA A 697 3.80 4.27 -49.50
N GLY A 698 3.77 5.48 -48.91
CA GLY A 698 2.56 6.06 -48.32
C GLY A 698 2.75 7.31 -47.45
N GLY A 699 3.46 8.34 -47.94
CA GLY A 699 3.31 9.77 -47.61
C GLY A 699 3.27 10.26 -46.15
N GLY A 700 4.36 10.91 -45.71
CA GLY A 700 4.40 11.85 -44.57
C GLY A 700 5.81 11.97 -43.98
N GLY A 701 6.53 13.07 -44.29
CA GLY A 701 7.98 13.22 -44.07
C GLY A 701 8.47 12.97 -42.64
N GLY A 702 9.36 11.99 -42.48
CA GLY A 702 10.12 11.74 -41.25
C GLY A 702 11.59 12.10 -41.46
N GLY A 703 12.09 13.07 -40.70
CA GLY A 703 13.52 13.38 -40.63
C GLY A 703 14.31 12.21 -40.05
N ALA A 704 15.54 12.01 -40.55
CA ALA A 704 16.46 11.01 -40.03
C ALA A 704 16.76 11.28 -38.55
N ALA A 705 16.52 10.31 -37.66
CA ALA A 705 16.72 10.49 -36.23
C ALA A 705 18.20 10.61 -35.86
N VAL A 706 18.58 11.77 -35.29
CA VAL A 706 19.90 12.06 -34.71
C VAL A 706 19.88 11.61 -33.24
N GLY A 707 20.83 10.74 -32.81
CA GLY A 707 20.90 10.24 -31.43
C GLY A 707 21.93 9.12 -31.20
N LEU A 708 22.36 8.89 -29.96
CA LEU A 708 23.27 7.82 -29.50
C LEU A 708 22.47 6.60 -29.01
N ARG A 709 23.05 5.39 -29.12
CA ARG A 709 22.46 4.17 -28.55
C ARG A 709 22.80 4.05 -27.06
N GLU A 710 21.89 3.51 -26.23
CA GLU A 710 22.12 3.32 -24.79
C GLU A 710 23.40 2.50 -24.51
N GLY A 711 23.70 1.51 -25.34
CA GLY A 711 24.93 0.71 -25.26
C GLY A 711 26.22 1.48 -25.54
N GLU A 712 26.15 2.61 -26.26
CA GLU A 712 27.30 3.48 -26.55
C GLU A 712 27.57 4.45 -25.37
N VAL A 713 26.56 4.72 -24.55
CA VAL A 713 26.61 5.67 -23.42
C VAL A 713 26.91 4.96 -22.09
N LYS A 714 26.53 3.69 -21.94
CA LYS A 714 26.75 2.87 -20.72
C LYS A 714 28.21 2.88 -20.21
N PRO A 715 29.25 2.72 -21.05
CA PRO A 715 30.65 2.73 -20.58
C PRO A 715 31.08 4.09 -19.99
N VAL A 716 30.54 5.18 -20.53
CA VAL A 716 30.86 6.55 -20.08
C VAL A 716 30.36 6.78 -18.66
N PHE A 717 29.10 6.43 -18.41
CA PHE A 717 28.50 6.56 -17.07
C PHE A 717 29.22 5.68 -16.05
N LYS A 718 29.63 4.47 -16.44
CA LYS A 718 30.41 3.58 -15.57
C LYS A 718 31.79 4.17 -15.21
N ALA A 719 32.49 4.76 -16.19
CA ALA A 719 33.77 5.42 -15.95
C ALA A 719 33.62 6.67 -15.07
N MET A 720 32.55 7.44 -15.26
CA MET A 720 32.21 8.58 -14.40
C MET A 720 31.89 8.18 -12.97
N GLN A 721 31.21 7.04 -12.77
CA GLN A 721 30.98 6.44 -11.46
C GLN A 721 32.28 6.24 -10.71
N ALA A 722 33.23 5.59 -11.37
CA ALA A 722 34.51 5.20 -10.77
C ALA A 722 35.29 6.45 -10.36
N ALA A 723 35.35 7.47 -11.23
CA ALA A 723 36.02 8.73 -10.93
C ALA A 723 35.36 9.50 -9.78
N TYR A 724 34.03 9.50 -9.69
CA TYR A 724 33.32 10.20 -8.61
C TYR A 724 33.42 9.46 -7.27
N VAL A 725 33.38 8.12 -7.27
CA VAL A 725 33.64 7.31 -6.07
C VAL A 725 35.05 7.56 -5.54
N GLN A 726 36.05 7.66 -6.43
CA GLN A 726 37.42 8.02 -6.04
C GLN A 726 37.51 9.45 -5.47
N LEU A 727 36.71 10.39 -5.99
CA LEU A 727 36.63 11.74 -5.45
C LEU A 727 36.06 11.74 -4.03
N LEU A 728 35.00 10.97 -3.76
CA LEU A 728 34.41 10.87 -2.43
C LEU A 728 35.28 10.12 -1.41
N GLN A 729 36.21 9.30 -1.88
CA GLN A 729 37.22 8.66 -1.03
C GLN A 729 38.36 9.62 -0.64
N ASN A 730 38.40 10.83 -1.21
CA ASN A 730 39.36 11.86 -0.81
C ASN A 730 38.90 12.50 0.52
N PRO A 731 39.68 12.39 1.61
CA PRO A 731 39.30 12.94 2.91
C PRO A 731 39.23 14.47 2.96
N PHE A 732 39.74 15.15 1.93
CA PHE A 732 39.70 16.62 1.79
C PHE A 732 38.58 17.09 0.84
N PHE A 733 37.73 16.19 0.36
CA PHE A 733 36.57 16.54 -0.44
C PHE A 733 35.32 16.51 0.45
N ASP A 734 34.72 17.68 0.66
CA ASP A 734 33.43 17.81 1.35
C ASP A 734 32.29 17.93 0.30
N PRO A 735 31.41 16.92 0.20
CA PRO A 735 30.25 16.99 -0.69
C PRO A 735 29.32 18.17 -0.41
N ASP A 736 29.25 18.65 0.84
CA ASP A 736 28.32 19.69 1.27
C ASP A 736 28.77 21.10 0.82
N GLU A 737 30.06 21.33 0.54
CA GLU A 737 30.57 22.57 -0.07
C GLU A 737 30.16 22.71 -1.54
N HIS A 738 30.02 21.57 -2.23
CA HIS A 738 29.77 21.47 -3.66
C HIS A 738 28.31 21.15 -4.01
N SER A 739 27.48 20.80 -3.04
CA SER A 739 26.03 20.57 -3.20
C SER A 739 25.27 20.90 -1.89
N PRO A 740 25.17 22.20 -1.54
CA PRO A 740 24.65 22.62 -0.24
C PRO A 740 23.15 22.30 -0.09
N PRO A 741 22.67 22.03 1.15
CA PRO A 741 21.30 21.56 1.43
C PRO A 741 20.16 22.47 0.97
N GLY A 742 20.45 23.72 0.62
CA GLY A 742 19.47 24.76 0.27
C GLY A 742 19.10 24.87 -1.21
N GLY A 743 19.54 23.93 -2.07
CA GLY A 743 19.23 23.97 -3.51
C GLY A 743 19.87 25.14 -4.28
N ARG A 744 20.82 25.86 -3.66
CA ARG A 744 21.68 26.83 -4.34
C ARG A 744 22.83 26.09 -5.01
N GLY A 745 23.29 26.57 -6.17
CA GLY A 745 24.47 26.01 -6.83
C GLY A 745 25.66 25.98 -5.87
N GLY A 746 26.22 24.81 -5.62
CA GLY A 746 27.39 24.65 -4.75
C GLY A 746 28.67 25.15 -5.43
N HIS A 747 29.79 25.10 -4.69
CA HIS A 747 31.07 25.50 -5.23
C HIS A 747 31.49 24.56 -6.37
N ARG A 748 32.27 25.06 -7.32
CA ARG A 748 32.84 24.22 -8.39
C ARG A 748 33.81 23.20 -7.78
N ILE A 749 33.73 21.93 -8.21
CA ILE A 749 34.72 20.92 -7.84
C ILE A 749 36.08 21.32 -8.43
N THR A 750 37.05 21.60 -7.57
CA THR A 750 38.41 22.05 -7.96
C THR A 750 39.43 20.91 -7.99
N SER A 751 39.01 19.67 -7.71
CA SER A 751 39.89 18.50 -7.71
C SER A 751 40.55 18.28 -9.08
N LYS A 752 41.86 18.51 -9.15
CA LYS A 752 42.68 18.32 -10.36
C LYS A 752 42.62 16.87 -10.87
N LYS A 753 42.69 15.88 -9.97
CA LYS A 753 42.58 14.46 -10.32
C LYS A 753 41.22 14.10 -10.93
N PHE A 754 40.15 14.62 -10.35
CA PHE A 754 38.80 14.39 -10.88
C PHE A 754 38.60 15.09 -12.22
N GLY A 755 39.07 16.33 -12.36
CA GLY A 755 39.05 17.06 -13.63
C GLY A 755 39.85 16.37 -14.74
N GLU A 756 41.03 15.81 -14.41
CA GLU A 756 41.82 15.00 -15.33
C GLU A 756 41.12 13.67 -15.70
N ALA A 757 40.44 13.03 -14.75
CA ALA A 757 39.66 11.82 -15.02
C ALA A 757 38.47 12.11 -15.97
N MET A 758 37.73 13.20 -15.73
CA MET A 758 36.64 13.61 -16.62
C MET A 758 37.16 13.97 -18.02
N ARG A 759 38.30 14.68 -18.09
CA ARG A 759 38.96 15.00 -19.36
C ARG A 759 39.36 13.72 -20.11
N ARG A 760 39.99 12.75 -19.45
CA ARG A 760 40.39 11.46 -20.07
C ARG A 760 39.19 10.65 -20.54
N ILE A 761 38.10 10.62 -19.78
CA ILE A 761 36.85 9.97 -20.21
C ILE A 761 36.31 10.62 -21.49
N GLY A 762 36.33 11.95 -21.56
CA GLY A 762 35.89 12.70 -22.75
C GLY A 762 36.82 12.58 -23.95
N GLU A 763 38.14 12.45 -23.73
CA GLU A 763 39.15 12.28 -24.80
C GLU A 763 39.19 10.86 -25.35
N ASN A 764 38.96 9.85 -24.50
CA ASN A 764 39.05 8.43 -24.87
C ASN A 764 37.73 7.82 -25.34
N TRP A 765 36.62 8.54 -25.21
CA TRP A 765 35.32 8.05 -25.64
C TRP A 765 34.95 8.53 -27.03
N ALA A 766 34.52 7.60 -27.87
CA ALA A 766 33.83 7.85 -29.12
C ALA A 766 32.61 6.92 -29.24
N PRO A 767 31.57 7.30 -30.00
CA PRO A 767 30.44 6.40 -30.26
C PRO A 767 30.91 5.05 -30.82
N GLY A 768 30.54 3.95 -30.14
CA GLY A 768 30.98 2.59 -30.47
C GLY A 768 32.06 2.02 -29.56
N VAL A 769 32.67 2.83 -28.68
CA VAL A 769 33.56 2.37 -27.62
C VAL A 769 32.75 1.63 -26.55
N THR A 770 33.06 0.35 -26.33
CA THR A 770 32.34 -0.52 -25.37
C THR A 770 33.02 -0.58 -23.99
N ASN A 771 34.21 0.01 -23.83
CA ASN A 771 34.96 0.03 -22.58
C ASN A 771 35.85 1.28 -22.47
N LEU A 772 35.92 1.90 -21.28
CA LEU A 772 36.62 3.17 -21.00
C LEU A 772 37.47 3.09 -19.74
#